data_AF-A0AAD7BA74-F1
#
_entry.id   AF-A0AAD7BA74-F1
#
_cell.length_a   1.000
_cell.length_b   1.000
_cell.length_c   1.000
_cell.angle_alpha   90.00
_cell.angle_beta   90.00
_cell.angle_gamma   90.00
#
_symmetry.space_group_name_H-M   'P 1'
#
loop_
_entity.id
_entity.type
_entity.pdbx_description
1 polymer ?
#
loop_
_entity_poly.entity_id
_entity_poly.type
_entity_poly.pdbx_seq_one_letter_code
_entity_poly.pdbx_strand_id
1 'polypeptide(L)'
;MSFEMAVSPVFSLFPSSSPSMALEKSSLRRFLFFYKDIGYPVPLLASFVGTQTTLGLIQAGFREDAHPCRHELPLSLMIVIEFTKAVVAIGLLYRESRISRVMRGASRPHEGFPEETLPLHTLDEDEGVEFGDLTVHAPRRSSPALPRHVSGMLVLVAALIVLRHHLTLIRRLYANQRTLHVFDGLLILFVGMHSSIFMGRSIPRGQWTSALLQVAASLLIHYASKTPHYTAGTYAFLLLLCGTTSIILVIVSTVYQMTPRTVSVHAMNLLLFTACFIGYILTYLITQPNSPTVRLDARPRDLAASIVVIILHVFRDFTALAVLRETSSPLTFTVLSLVSASLLPALTHKILWSTIGFTNLQWIGTVLAVYAASTYLLEGAEKGEDMPTLAVPTQLSRRSFAFLGLTLAPFLLILACSPMYRISHSPSTPYARLTEPLPHQLEAAATATPSALGPGEQCIRHPLPSSSAYLGAGEERPDFHAFDDVLLVVFFSHDRYDVNLDSYRQVYSAYFPNILFIGPASREDRGFAHSYDVVLDSYMAGDDYDAGWIKLSGRMAHHMTYTAVKDHPCYSGGYLIAPFDALLNVPRLMQFPQDRIWYHTPFESVRRYVPNSAVKGVQDETMHPPGPMISERTAEEYLEESMAWGAGWHGWWGERHVGMQVCMQAYDRLPHRMRQRFEGLVGAPGRLLSGSADTVYLPAHLRADFLDTLGTFLMTECFLEIVVPTTMHLILPVDEDIAFVDHWWKTEPPLNTSYVRQKWEEGYEVDSFHTFHWGDIQADGFFGPNKDVVGNMRALLADSFRRQGIKDPVLRL
;
A
#
# COMPACT_ATOMS: atom_id res chain seq x y z
N MET A 1 12.55 5.77 40.24
CA MET A 1 13.56 4.82 39.76
C MET A 1 13.40 4.44 38.29
N SER A 2 12.22 4.04 37.80
CA SER A 2 12.06 3.56 36.40
C SER A 2 12.19 4.64 35.31
N PHE A 3 11.91 5.92 35.62
CA PHE A 3 12.02 7.02 34.65
C PHE A 3 13.47 7.52 34.48
N GLU A 4 14.28 7.55 35.54
CA GLU A 4 15.71 7.92 35.45
C GLU A 4 16.51 6.96 34.56
N MET A 5 16.15 5.67 34.55
CA MET A 5 16.79 4.68 33.66
C MET A 5 16.40 4.87 32.18
N ALA A 6 15.22 5.43 31.88
CA ALA A 6 14.75 5.63 30.51
C ALA A 6 15.37 6.85 29.82
N VAL A 7 15.78 7.87 30.58
CA VAL A 7 16.36 9.12 30.02
C VAL A 7 17.90 9.08 30.00
N SER A 8 18.53 8.21 30.81
CA SER A 8 19.99 8.04 30.88
C SER A 8 20.71 7.84 29.53
N PRO A 9 20.17 7.09 28.54
CA PRO A 9 20.84 6.89 27.23
C PRO A 9 20.84 8.13 26.33
N VAL A 10 19.92 9.07 26.55
CA VAL A 10 19.87 10.34 25.78
C VAL A 10 20.95 11.31 26.26
N PHE A 11 21.38 11.21 27.52
CA PHE A 11 22.40 12.07 28.12
C PHE A 11 23.84 11.63 27.84
N SER A 12 24.08 10.35 27.51
CA SER A 12 25.39 9.85 27.09
C SER A 12 25.81 10.31 25.68
N LEU A 13 24.93 11.01 24.96
CA LEU A 13 25.18 11.52 23.60
C LEU A 13 25.82 12.93 23.57
N PHE A 14 26.06 13.56 24.71
CA PHE A 14 26.68 14.90 24.79
C PHE A 14 28.07 14.84 25.46
N PRO A 15 29.13 15.40 24.85
CA PRO A 15 30.47 15.42 25.44
C PRO A 15 30.51 16.26 26.72
N SER A 16 31.15 15.73 27.76
CA SER A 16 31.02 16.16 29.17
C SER A 16 31.85 17.38 29.59
N SER A 17 32.44 18.15 28.67
CA SER A 17 33.54 19.07 29.03
C SER A 17 33.20 20.57 29.11
N SER A 18 31.93 21.01 29.05
CA SER A 18 31.60 22.44 29.14
C SER A 18 31.08 22.88 30.53
N PRO A 19 31.64 23.94 31.16
CA PRO A 19 31.13 24.56 32.39
C PRO A 19 29.70 25.12 32.26
N SER A 20 29.23 25.42 31.04
CA SER A 20 27.86 25.90 30.81
C SER A 20 26.79 24.86 31.13
N MET A 21 27.12 23.55 31.11
CA MET A 21 26.16 22.48 31.42
C MET A 21 25.94 22.26 32.91
N ALA A 22 26.80 22.78 33.80
CA ALA A 22 26.59 22.64 35.25
C ALA A 22 25.38 23.48 35.73
N LEU A 23 25.18 24.65 35.12
CA LEU A 23 23.99 25.50 35.34
C LEU A 23 22.72 24.83 34.78
N GLU A 24 22.79 24.22 33.59
CA GLU A 24 21.67 23.48 33.00
C GLU A 24 21.28 22.23 33.79
N LYS A 25 22.24 21.47 34.33
CA LYS A 25 21.94 20.32 35.21
C LYS A 25 21.22 20.75 36.49
N SER A 26 21.51 21.94 37.03
CA SER A 26 20.82 22.48 38.22
C SER A 26 19.39 22.92 37.88
N SER A 27 19.18 23.58 36.73
CA SER A 27 17.85 23.97 36.25
C SER A 27 17.01 22.77 35.86
N LEU A 28 17.61 21.72 35.30
CA LEU A 28 16.95 20.47 34.94
C LEU A 28 16.64 19.60 36.17
N ARG A 29 17.50 19.60 37.19
CA ARG A 29 17.16 18.97 38.48
C ARG A 29 16.01 19.70 39.17
N ARG A 30 15.96 21.03 39.11
CA ARG A 30 14.79 21.79 39.56
C ARG A 30 13.55 21.45 38.74
N PHE A 31 13.67 21.35 37.41
CA PHE A 31 12.59 20.93 36.51
C PHE A 31 12.05 19.53 36.84
N LEU A 32 12.93 18.55 37.14
CA LEU A 32 12.54 17.18 37.50
C LEU A 32 11.98 17.07 38.93
N PHE A 33 12.48 17.87 39.89
CA PHE A 33 11.88 17.96 41.23
C PHE A 33 10.51 18.64 41.20
N PHE A 34 10.33 19.65 40.34
CA PHE A 34 9.07 20.35 40.13
C PHE A 34 7.96 19.38 39.71
N TYR A 35 8.26 18.37 38.88
CA TYR A 35 7.30 17.34 38.44
C TYR A 35 6.74 16.44 39.56
N LYS A 36 7.40 16.36 40.72
CA LYS A 36 6.90 15.57 41.86
C LYS A 36 5.71 16.25 42.55
N ASP A 37 5.58 17.57 42.40
CA ASP A 37 4.59 18.39 43.11
C ASP A 37 3.37 18.78 42.25
N ILE A 38 3.34 18.47 40.94
CA ILE A 38 2.34 18.98 39.97
C ILE A 38 0.97 18.26 40.05
N GLY A 39 0.67 17.45 41.07
CA GLY A 39 -0.64 16.79 41.22
C GLY A 39 -1.06 15.82 40.09
N TYR A 40 -0.27 15.68 39.02
CA TYR A 40 -0.51 14.76 37.91
C TYR A 40 0.30 13.47 38.04
N PRO A 41 -0.22 12.32 37.57
CA PRO A 41 0.53 11.08 37.52
C PRO A 41 1.54 11.11 36.35
N VAL A 42 2.65 11.83 36.51
CA VAL A 42 3.73 11.97 35.52
C VAL A 42 4.16 10.64 34.87
N PRO A 43 4.33 9.54 35.63
CA PRO A 43 4.68 8.25 35.03
C PRO A 43 3.63 7.75 34.03
N LEU A 44 2.34 8.01 34.29
CA LEU A 44 1.25 7.63 33.40
C LEU A 44 1.26 8.45 32.11
N LEU A 45 1.50 9.76 32.21
CA LEU A 45 1.58 10.65 31.05
C LEU A 45 2.77 10.25 30.15
N ALA A 46 3.94 10.03 30.75
CA ALA A 46 5.13 9.58 30.05
C ALA A 46 4.93 8.20 29.38
N SER A 47 4.26 7.28 30.08
CA SER A 47 3.93 5.97 29.55
C SER A 47 3.05 6.06 28.30
N PHE A 48 2.03 6.92 28.32
CA PHE A 48 1.15 7.13 27.16
C PHE A 48 1.92 7.69 25.96
N VAL A 49 2.68 8.78 26.16
CA VAL A 49 3.49 9.40 25.09
C VAL A 49 4.51 8.41 24.53
N GLY A 50 5.20 7.66 25.39
CA GLY A 50 6.20 6.67 25.00
C GLY A 50 5.61 5.55 24.14
N THR A 51 4.48 4.97 24.55
CA THR A 51 3.82 3.90 23.79
C THR A 51 3.26 4.41 22.46
N GLN A 52 2.59 5.56 22.45
CA GLN A 52 2.05 6.11 21.20
C GLN A 52 3.17 6.41 20.20
N THR A 53 4.30 6.94 20.67
CA THR A 53 5.46 7.24 19.83
C THR A 53 6.11 5.95 19.32
N THR A 54 6.29 4.94 20.18
CA THR A 54 6.84 3.63 19.79
C THR A 54 5.96 2.92 18.77
N LEU A 55 4.65 2.96 18.96
CA LEU A 55 3.69 2.41 17.99
C LEU A 55 3.80 3.13 16.65
N GLY A 56 3.91 4.46 16.66
CA GLY A 56 4.13 5.25 15.45
C GLY A 56 5.43 4.92 14.73
N LEU A 57 6.52 4.68 15.47
CA LEU A 57 7.82 4.31 14.92
C LEU A 57 7.77 2.93 14.24
N ILE A 58 7.17 1.95 14.90
CA ILE A 58 7.01 0.60 14.34
C ILE A 58 6.13 0.63 13.09
N GLN A 59 5.03 1.38 13.14
CA GLN A 59 4.17 1.59 11.98
C GLN A 59 4.83 2.39 10.85
N ALA A 60 5.86 3.20 11.16
CA ALA A 60 6.66 3.89 10.16
C ALA A 60 7.72 2.96 9.55
N GLY A 61 8.40 2.15 10.37
CA GLY A 61 9.42 1.19 9.91
C GLY A 61 8.84 0.11 8.99
N PHE A 62 7.63 -0.40 9.28
CA PHE A 62 6.96 -1.34 8.36
C PHE A 62 6.63 -0.76 6.97
N ARG A 63 6.76 0.56 6.76
CA ARG A 63 6.46 1.19 5.47
C ARG A 63 7.60 1.14 4.49
N GLU A 64 8.84 1.10 4.97
CA GLU A 64 10.00 1.10 4.08
C GLU A 64 10.17 -0.28 3.41
N ASP A 65 9.68 -1.36 4.05
CA ASP A 65 9.83 -2.73 3.55
C ASP A 65 8.58 -3.33 2.88
N ALA A 66 7.39 -2.74 3.03
CA ALA A 66 6.13 -3.31 2.53
C ALA A 66 5.36 -2.37 1.60
N HIS A 67 4.73 -2.93 0.56
CA HIS A 67 3.93 -2.21 -0.43
C HIS A 67 3.03 -1.11 0.19
N PRO A 68 2.93 0.09 -0.43
CA PRO A 68 2.18 1.26 0.05
C PRO A 68 0.69 1.01 0.41
N CYS A 69 0.13 -0.16 0.07
CA CYS A 69 -1.27 -0.51 0.32
C CYS A 69 -1.53 -1.31 1.62
N ARG A 70 -0.52 -1.78 2.38
CA ARG A 70 -0.73 -2.63 3.59
C ARG A 70 -0.61 -1.90 4.93
N HIS A 71 -0.96 -0.61 4.98
CA HIS A 71 -0.53 0.28 6.06
C HIS A 71 -1.56 0.67 7.13
N GLU A 72 -2.79 0.14 7.10
CA GLU A 72 -3.66 0.11 8.29
C GLU A 72 -3.90 -1.31 8.72
N LEU A 73 -4.09 -1.48 10.02
CA LEU A 73 -4.48 -2.75 10.60
C LEU A 73 -5.77 -3.18 9.89
N PRO A 74 -5.75 -4.33 9.20
CA PRO A 74 -6.97 -4.83 8.58
C PRO A 74 -8.03 -4.96 9.66
N LEU A 75 -9.30 -4.86 9.24
CA LEU A 75 -10.43 -4.96 10.16
C LEU A 75 -10.38 -6.24 11.01
N SER A 76 -9.84 -7.33 10.44
CA SER A 76 -9.51 -8.58 11.16
C SER A 76 -8.55 -8.38 12.33
N LEU A 77 -7.50 -7.59 12.18
CA LEU A 77 -6.54 -7.29 13.24
C LEU A 77 -7.12 -6.37 14.31
N MET A 78 -8.01 -5.44 13.93
CA MET A 78 -8.75 -4.62 14.90
C MET A 78 -9.70 -5.46 15.77
N ILE A 79 -10.35 -6.48 15.20
CA ILE A 79 -11.14 -7.46 15.95
C ILE A 79 -10.26 -8.15 17.00
N VAL A 80 -9.06 -8.62 16.62
CA VAL A 80 -8.10 -9.25 17.54
C VAL A 80 -7.65 -8.28 18.63
N ILE A 81 -7.38 -7.02 18.30
CA ILE A 81 -6.97 -5.99 19.24
C ILE A 81 -8.06 -5.73 20.29
N GLU A 82 -9.30 -5.49 19.88
CA GLU A 82 -10.39 -5.25 20.84
C GLU A 82 -10.72 -6.47 21.70
N PHE A 83 -10.64 -7.67 21.11
CA PHE A 83 -10.76 -8.92 21.86
C PHE A 83 -9.66 -9.01 22.94
N THR A 84 -8.42 -8.74 22.56
CA THR A 84 -7.27 -8.77 23.49
C THR A 84 -7.45 -7.75 24.62
N LYS A 85 -7.94 -6.53 24.33
CA LYS A 85 -8.24 -5.52 25.35
C LYS A 85 -9.32 -6.00 26.32
N ALA A 86 -10.39 -6.63 25.82
CA ALA A 86 -11.44 -7.19 26.67
C ALA A 86 -10.89 -8.29 27.59
N VAL A 87 -10.05 -9.19 27.09
CA VAL A 87 -9.38 -10.23 27.90
C VAL A 87 -8.51 -9.61 29.00
N VAL A 88 -7.70 -8.60 28.66
CA VAL A 88 -6.88 -7.88 29.65
C VAL A 88 -7.76 -7.17 30.69
N ALA A 89 -8.87 -6.55 30.28
CA ALA A 89 -9.82 -5.92 31.20
C ALA A 89 -10.44 -6.93 32.18
N ILE A 90 -10.78 -8.14 31.72
CA ILE A 90 -11.25 -9.24 32.59
C ILE A 90 -10.19 -9.59 33.63
N GLY A 91 -8.93 -9.76 33.21
CA GLY A 91 -7.81 -10.08 34.10
C GLY A 91 -7.61 -9.00 35.18
N LEU A 92 -7.65 -7.72 34.78
CA LEU A 92 -7.52 -6.59 35.71
C LEU A 92 -8.71 -6.50 36.68
N LEU A 93 -9.93 -6.71 36.19
CA LEU A 93 -11.14 -6.75 37.03
C LEU A 93 -11.10 -7.90 38.04
N TYR A 94 -10.64 -9.08 37.61
CA TYR A 94 -10.44 -10.22 38.50
C TYR A 94 -9.42 -9.90 39.60
N ARG A 95 -8.29 -9.29 39.25
CA ARG A 95 -7.25 -8.85 40.20
C ARG A 95 -7.81 -7.87 41.23
N GLU A 96 -8.55 -6.84 40.78
CA GLU A 96 -9.20 -5.87 41.66
C GLU A 96 -10.20 -6.54 42.62
N SER A 97 -10.99 -7.50 42.12
CA SER A 97 -11.95 -8.26 42.93
C SER A 97 -11.27 -9.11 44.01
N ARG A 98 -10.08 -9.66 43.72
CA ARG A 98 -9.30 -10.49 44.63
C ARG A 98 -8.68 -9.63 45.72
N ILE A 99 -8.06 -8.51 45.38
CA ILE A 99 -7.51 -7.55 46.34
C ILE A 99 -8.61 -7.05 47.28
N SER A 100 -9.77 -6.71 46.72
CA SER A 100 -10.94 -6.29 47.50
C SER A 100 -11.48 -7.39 48.44
N ARG A 101 -11.27 -8.67 48.13
CA ARG A 101 -11.63 -9.79 49.01
C ARG A 101 -10.59 -9.99 50.12
N VAL A 102 -9.30 -9.88 49.80
CA VAL A 102 -8.21 -9.99 50.78
C VAL A 102 -8.30 -8.86 51.80
N MET A 103 -8.50 -7.62 51.36
CA MET A 103 -8.66 -6.48 52.27
C MET A 103 -9.90 -6.62 53.17
N ARG A 104 -11.00 -7.20 52.67
CA ARG A 104 -12.20 -7.50 53.46
C ARG A 104 -12.02 -8.69 54.42
N GLY A 105 -11.15 -9.64 54.08
CA GLY A 105 -10.81 -10.76 54.94
C GLY A 105 -9.87 -10.36 56.07
N ALA A 106 -8.93 -9.44 55.81
CA ALA A 106 -7.99 -8.91 56.79
C ALA A 106 -8.64 -7.96 57.82
N SER A 107 -9.81 -7.39 57.50
CA SER A 107 -10.56 -6.53 58.42
C SER A 107 -11.67 -7.26 59.19
N ARG A 108 -11.69 -8.61 59.19
CA ARG A 108 -12.45 -9.33 60.21
C ARG A 108 -11.74 -9.11 61.55
N PRO A 109 -12.42 -8.55 62.57
CA PRO A 109 -11.83 -8.46 63.90
C PRO A 109 -11.43 -9.87 64.34
N HIS A 110 -10.23 -9.99 64.89
CA HIS A 110 -9.74 -11.21 65.52
C HIS A 110 -10.69 -11.54 66.69
N GLU A 111 -11.75 -12.30 66.44
CA GLU A 111 -12.50 -12.98 67.49
C GLU A 111 -11.56 -14.02 68.10
N GLY A 112 -11.02 -13.72 69.28
CA GLY A 112 -10.20 -14.65 70.06
C GLY A 112 -8.80 -14.15 70.39
N PHE A 113 -8.68 -13.00 71.03
CA PHE A 113 -7.68 -12.83 72.09
C PHE A 113 -8.43 -12.63 73.41
N PRO A 114 -8.14 -13.43 74.46
CA PRO A 114 -8.75 -13.23 75.77
C PRO A 114 -8.32 -11.86 76.32
N GLU A 115 -9.29 -11.10 76.82
CA GLU A 115 -9.09 -9.84 77.55
C GLU A 115 -8.13 -10.07 78.72
N GLU A 116 -6.89 -9.61 78.59
CA GLU A 116 -6.08 -9.28 79.75
C GLU A 116 -6.56 -7.92 80.27
N THR A 117 -7.31 -7.97 81.37
CA THR A 117 -7.79 -6.80 82.13
C THR A 117 -6.63 -5.94 82.61
N LEU A 118 -6.46 -4.77 82.01
CA LEU A 118 -5.68 -3.66 82.57
C LEU A 118 -6.65 -2.67 83.25
N PRO A 119 -6.39 -2.26 84.50
CA PRO A 119 -7.29 -1.39 85.24
C PRO A 119 -7.28 0.03 84.67
N LEU A 120 -8.47 0.48 84.28
CA LEU A 120 -8.76 1.81 83.76
C LEU A 120 -8.71 2.82 84.91
N HIS A 121 -7.81 3.79 84.82
CA HIS A 121 -7.84 4.99 85.66
C HIS A 121 -8.99 5.87 85.18
N THR A 122 -9.87 6.19 86.12
CA THR A 122 -11.00 7.12 86.04
C THR A 122 -10.56 8.52 85.65
N LEU A 123 -11.09 9.05 84.55
CA LEU A 123 -11.27 10.50 84.37
C LEU A 123 -12.62 10.77 83.70
N ASP A 124 -13.48 11.36 84.53
CA ASP A 124 -14.62 12.26 84.34
C ASP A 124 -15.43 12.25 83.04
N GLU A 125 -16.70 11.95 83.29
CA GLU A 125 -17.94 12.37 82.66
C GLU A 125 -17.93 13.84 82.21
N ASP A 126 -18.21 14.11 80.92
CA ASP A 126 -19.39 14.89 80.52
C ASP A 126 -19.48 14.95 78.98
N GLU A 127 -20.48 14.26 78.43
CA GLU A 127 -21.37 14.74 77.36
C GLU A 127 -22.19 13.53 76.84
N GLY A 128 -23.48 13.53 77.17
CA GLY A 128 -24.43 12.52 76.74
C GLY A 128 -24.63 12.56 75.22
N VAL A 129 -24.16 11.51 74.55
CA VAL A 129 -24.58 11.16 73.19
C VAL A 129 -25.15 9.74 73.26
N GLU A 130 -26.45 9.62 73.06
CA GLU A 130 -27.15 8.35 72.91
C GLU A 130 -26.51 7.53 71.77
N PHE A 131 -25.72 6.52 72.13
CA PHE A 131 -25.32 5.47 71.20
C PHE A 131 -26.50 4.50 71.05
N GLY A 132 -27.38 4.81 70.09
CA GLY A 132 -28.35 3.86 69.58
C GLY A 132 -27.65 2.65 68.97
N ASP A 133 -28.10 1.45 69.36
CA ASP A 133 -27.70 0.14 68.86
C ASP A 133 -27.72 0.08 67.31
N LEU A 134 -26.60 0.46 66.69
CA LEU A 134 -26.31 0.23 65.28
C LEU A 134 -25.76 -1.19 65.15
N THR A 135 -26.68 -2.16 65.21
CA THR A 135 -26.43 -3.50 64.65
C THR A 135 -26.20 -3.33 63.14
N VAL A 136 -24.95 -3.15 62.75
CA VAL A 136 -24.50 -3.06 61.36
C VAL A 136 -24.69 -4.44 60.73
N HIS A 137 -25.91 -4.72 60.27
CA HIS A 137 -26.13 -5.72 59.24
C HIS A 137 -25.35 -5.26 58.00
N ALA A 138 -24.13 -5.76 57.83
CA ALA A 138 -23.33 -5.52 56.64
C ALA A 138 -24.17 -5.96 55.43
N PRO A 139 -24.71 -5.01 54.63
CA PRO A 139 -25.57 -5.38 53.53
C PRO A 139 -24.72 -6.20 52.58
N ARG A 140 -25.25 -7.35 52.18
CA ARG A 140 -24.70 -8.24 51.17
C ARG A 140 -24.69 -7.45 49.85
N ARG A 141 -23.72 -6.56 49.68
CA ARG A 141 -23.58 -5.68 48.51
C ARG A 141 -23.28 -6.58 47.32
N SER A 142 -24.34 -6.91 46.58
CA SER A 142 -24.23 -7.26 45.17
C SER A 142 -23.33 -6.21 44.52
N SER A 143 -22.35 -6.64 43.73
CA SER A 143 -21.49 -5.71 42.99
C SER A 143 -22.38 -4.67 42.30
N PRO A 144 -22.20 -3.37 42.56
CA PRO A 144 -23.10 -2.34 42.06
C PRO A 144 -23.16 -2.48 40.54
N ALA A 145 -24.33 -2.83 40.02
CA ALA A 145 -24.54 -2.91 38.59
C ALA A 145 -24.23 -1.54 37.98
N LEU A 146 -23.54 -1.53 36.84
CA LEU A 146 -23.22 -0.28 36.14
C LEU A 146 -24.55 0.44 35.83
N PRO A 147 -24.70 1.73 36.19
CA PRO A 147 -25.94 2.45 35.93
C PRO A 147 -26.32 2.38 34.44
N ARG A 148 -27.59 2.12 34.12
CA ARG A 148 -28.04 1.91 32.73
C ARG A 148 -27.63 3.03 31.78
N HIS A 149 -27.63 4.29 32.26
CA HIS A 149 -27.23 5.44 31.47
C HIS A 149 -25.72 5.44 31.15
N VAL A 150 -24.87 5.01 32.10
CA VAL A 150 -23.42 4.84 31.88
C VAL A 150 -23.17 3.75 30.84
N SER A 151 -23.86 2.61 30.96
CA SER A 151 -23.76 1.52 30.00
C SER A 151 -24.16 1.96 28.59
N GLY A 152 -25.28 2.67 28.45
CA GLY A 152 -25.75 3.19 27.15
C GLY A 152 -24.75 4.18 26.53
N MET A 153 -24.16 5.07 27.33
CA MET A 153 -23.14 6.00 26.85
C MET A 153 -21.86 5.31 26.40
N LEU A 154 -21.40 4.27 27.12
CA LEU A 154 -20.23 3.48 26.71
C LEU A 154 -20.46 2.72 25.41
N VAL A 155 -21.66 2.18 25.20
CA VAL A 155 -22.03 1.54 23.92
C VAL A 155 -22.07 2.57 22.79
N LEU A 156 -22.60 3.77 23.03
CA LEU A 156 -22.57 4.86 22.06
C LEU A 156 -21.13 5.26 21.71
N VAL A 157 -20.25 5.40 22.70
CA VAL A 157 -18.82 5.66 22.49
C VAL A 157 -18.19 4.55 21.64
N ALA A 158 -18.48 3.29 21.93
CA ALA A 158 -17.96 2.17 21.15
C ALA A 158 -18.38 2.25 19.68
N ALA A 159 -19.66 2.53 19.42
CA ALA A 159 -20.17 2.72 18.07
C ALA A 159 -19.47 3.88 17.34
N LEU A 160 -19.22 5.00 18.03
CA LEU A 160 -18.48 6.14 17.48
C LEU A 160 -17.01 5.81 17.21
N ILE A 161 -16.36 5.00 18.06
CA ILE A 161 -14.98 4.54 17.84
C ILE A 161 -14.89 3.66 16.58
N VAL A 162 -15.80 2.69 16.44
CA VAL A 162 -15.87 1.81 15.27
C VAL A 162 -16.14 2.62 14.00
N LEU A 163 -17.09 3.56 14.06
CA LEU A 163 -17.39 4.47 12.97
C LEU A 163 -16.16 5.31 12.59
N ARG A 164 -15.53 5.97 13.56
CA ARG A 164 -14.31 6.75 13.34
C ARG A 164 -13.23 5.93 12.65
N HIS A 165 -13.02 4.69 13.09
CA HIS A 165 -12.04 3.81 12.47
C HIS A 165 -12.42 3.46 11.02
N HIS A 166 -13.68 3.11 10.76
CA HIS A 166 -14.15 2.85 9.41
C HIS A 166 -13.98 4.07 8.48
N LEU A 167 -14.31 5.26 8.98
CA LEU A 167 -14.08 6.52 8.26
C LEU A 167 -12.59 6.76 8.01
N THR A 168 -11.72 6.38 8.95
CA THR A 168 -10.26 6.47 8.81
C THR A 168 -9.73 5.54 7.71
N LEU A 169 -10.32 4.35 7.54
CA LEU A 169 -10.02 3.45 6.43
C LEU A 169 -10.43 4.06 5.07
N ILE A 170 -11.64 4.63 4.98
CA ILE A 170 -12.13 5.31 3.76
C ILE A 170 -11.26 6.53 3.44
N ARG A 171 -10.83 7.27 4.47
CA ARG A 171 -10.04 8.51 4.40
C ARG A 171 -8.77 8.42 3.56
N ARG A 172 -8.07 7.28 3.60
CA ARG A 172 -6.78 7.13 2.92
C ARG A 172 -6.90 7.14 1.39
N LEU A 173 -8.10 6.92 0.87
CA LEU A 173 -8.37 7.14 -0.55
C LEU A 173 -8.28 8.63 -0.94
N TYR A 174 -8.33 9.55 0.03
CA TYR A 174 -8.53 10.97 -0.22
C TYR A 174 -7.46 11.88 0.37
N ALA A 175 -6.66 11.45 1.35
CA ALA A 175 -5.65 12.30 1.98
C ALA A 175 -4.38 11.53 2.41
N ASN A 176 -3.22 12.15 2.18
CA ASN A 176 -1.94 11.63 2.62
C ASN A 176 -1.77 11.81 4.14
N GLN A 177 -0.93 11.00 4.75
CA GLN A 177 -0.78 10.98 6.20
C GLN A 177 -0.29 12.30 6.82
N ARG A 178 0.53 13.06 6.11
CA ARG A 178 1.02 14.35 6.62
C ARG A 178 -0.14 15.31 6.81
N THR A 179 -1.05 15.36 5.84
CA THR A 179 -2.31 16.13 5.95
C THR A 179 -3.14 15.64 7.13
N LEU A 180 -3.20 14.33 7.35
CA LEU A 180 -3.91 13.76 8.51
C LEU A 180 -3.34 14.28 9.84
N HIS A 181 -2.01 14.33 9.97
CA HIS A 181 -1.39 14.85 11.19
C HIS A 181 -1.60 16.36 11.40
N VAL A 182 -1.69 17.14 10.32
CA VAL A 182 -2.09 18.55 10.40
C VAL A 182 -3.51 18.67 10.98
N PHE A 183 -4.45 17.87 10.49
CA PHE A 183 -5.82 17.85 11.00
C PHE A 183 -5.92 17.28 12.42
N ASP A 184 -5.10 16.31 12.78
CA ASP A 184 -4.97 15.85 14.18
C ASP A 184 -4.53 17.01 15.08
N GLY A 185 -3.70 17.93 14.59
CA GLY A 185 -3.37 19.20 15.25
C GLY A 185 -4.60 20.03 15.62
N LEU A 186 -5.58 20.13 14.73
CA LEU A 186 -6.83 20.88 14.96
C LEU A 186 -7.75 20.23 16.00
N LEU A 187 -7.55 18.94 16.32
CA LEU A 187 -8.37 18.21 17.29
C LEU A 187 -8.45 18.93 18.64
N ILE A 188 -7.36 19.57 19.09
CA ILE A 188 -7.31 20.26 20.37
C ILE A 188 -8.33 21.41 20.46
N LEU A 189 -8.58 22.10 19.35
CA LEU A 189 -9.56 23.19 19.29
C LEU A 189 -10.99 22.64 19.40
N PHE A 190 -11.28 21.54 18.67
CA PHE A 190 -12.57 20.86 18.77
C PHE A 190 -12.82 20.34 20.19
N VAL A 191 -11.82 19.70 20.82
CA VAL A 191 -11.93 19.22 22.21
C VAL A 191 -12.17 20.38 23.16
N GLY A 192 -11.48 21.51 23.01
CA GLY A 192 -11.72 22.68 23.84
C GLY A 192 -13.13 23.25 23.71
N MET A 193 -13.62 23.37 22.47
CA MET A 193 -14.98 23.83 22.18
C MET A 193 -16.02 22.86 22.76
N HIS A 194 -15.90 21.56 22.48
CA HIS A 194 -16.84 20.56 22.97
C HIS A 194 -16.78 20.42 24.50
N SER A 195 -15.61 20.46 25.13
CA SER A 195 -15.52 20.47 26.60
C SER A 195 -16.19 21.70 27.22
N SER A 196 -16.05 22.87 26.60
CA SER A 196 -16.73 24.09 27.06
C SER A 196 -18.25 23.96 26.97
N ILE A 197 -18.76 23.36 25.89
CA ILE A 197 -20.20 23.19 25.63
C ILE A 197 -20.81 22.07 26.48
N PHE A 198 -20.20 20.88 26.50
CA PHE A 198 -20.75 19.68 27.13
C PHE A 198 -20.47 19.61 28.63
N MET A 199 -19.25 19.99 29.04
CA MET A 199 -18.82 19.88 30.43
C MET A 199 -18.93 21.21 31.18
N GLY A 200 -19.33 22.30 30.49
CA GLY A 200 -19.43 23.64 31.08
C GLY A 200 -18.08 24.19 31.56
N ARG A 201 -16.97 23.67 31.04
CA ARG A 201 -15.63 24.04 31.52
C ARG A 201 -15.17 25.36 30.91
N SER A 202 -14.76 26.29 31.76
CA SER A 202 -14.00 27.46 31.33
C SER A 202 -12.54 27.06 31.16
N ILE A 203 -11.99 27.26 29.96
CA ILE A 203 -10.58 27.05 29.69
C ILE A 203 -9.88 28.42 29.82
N PRO A 204 -8.87 28.54 30.69
CA PRO A 204 -8.08 29.77 30.83
C PRO A 204 -7.49 30.26 29.50
N ARG A 205 -7.32 31.58 29.39
CA ARG A 205 -6.74 32.20 28.18
C ARG A 205 -5.38 31.63 27.79
N GLY A 206 -4.48 31.42 28.76
CA GLY A 206 -3.14 30.91 28.45
C GLY A 206 -3.13 29.43 28.02
N GLN A 207 -4.06 28.61 28.50
CA GLN A 207 -4.30 27.26 27.98
C GLN A 207 -4.81 27.28 26.53
N TRP A 208 -5.67 28.25 26.16
CA TRP A 208 -6.05 28.46 24.76
C TRP A 208 -4.87 28.92 23.90
N THR A 209 -4.03 29.84 24.41
CA THR A 209 -2.81 30.26 23.73
C THR A 209 -1.88 29.08 23.49
N SER A 210 -1.68 28.23 24.50
CA SER A 210 -0.87 27.00 24.40
C SER A 210 -1.47 26.00 23.40
N ALA A 211 -2.80 25.86 23.36
CA ALA A 211 -3.48 25.02 22.38
C ALA A 211 -3.29 25.52 20.93
N LEU A 212 -3.35 26.84 20.72
CA LEU A 212 -3.07 27.44 19.41
C LEU A 212 -1.60 27.28 19.01
N LEU A 213 -0.66 27.40 19.95
CA LEU A 213 0.76 27.12 19.71
C LEU A 213 1.00 25.66 19.33
N GLN A 214 0.26 24.70 19.90
CA GLN A 214 0.30 23.30 19.46
C GLN A 214 -0.17 23.11 18.01
N VAL A 215 -1.22 23.81 17.58
CA VAL A 215 -1.67 23.79 16.19
C VAL A 215 -0.58 24.34 15.27
N ALA A 216 0.02 25.47 15.64
CA ALA A 216 1.11 26.08 14.88
C ALA A 216 2.33 25.15 14.79
N ALA A 217 2.67 24.46 15.88
CA ALA A 217 3.73 23.47 15.90
C ALA A 217 3.46 22.30 14.94
N SER A 218 2.26 21.72 14.99
CA SER A 218 1.86 20.64 14.07
C SER A 218 1.93 21.10 12.60
N LEU A 219 1.48 22.32 12.29
CA LEU A 219 1.63 22.91 10.97
C LEU A 219 3.09 23.01 10.56
N LEU A 220 3.99 23.54 11.39
CA LEU A 220 5.42 23.64 11.05
C LEU A 220 6.07 22.28 10.79
N ILE A 221 5.71 21.25 11.56
CA ILE A 221 6.26 19.89 11.42
C ILE A 221 5.81 19.23 10.11
N HIS A 222 4.56 19.47 9.69
CA HIS A 222 3.96 18.72 8.57
C HIS A 222 3.80 19.53 7.28
N TYR A 223 3.84 20.86 7.34
CA TYR A 223 3.69 21.77 6.19
C TYR A 223 4.98 21.96 5.36
N ALA A 224 6.15 21.65 5.93
CA ALA A 224 7.44 21.78 5.24
C ALA A 224 7.58 20.92 3.96
N SER A 225 6.57 20.09 3.63
CA SER A 225 6.55 19.28 2.42
C SER A 225 5.39 19.66 1.52
N LYS A 226 5.59 19.61 0.19
CA LYS A 226 4.55 19.85 -0.83
C LYS A 226 3.30 19.01 -0.51
N THR A 227 2.27 19.63 0.03
CA THR A 227 0.96 18.99 0.23
C THR A 227 0.19 19.03 -1.09
N PRO A 228 -0.31 17.90 -1.59
CA PRO A 228 -1.12 17.90 -2.80
C PRO A 228 -2.44 18.67 -2.55
N HIS A 229 -3.01 19.22 -3.61
CA HIS A 229 -4.28 19.93 -3.54
C HIS A 229 -5.44 18.94 -3.41
N TYR A 230 -6.16 18.99 -2.29
CA TYR A 230 -7.37 18.20 -2.07
C TYR A 230 -8.64 18.99 -2.39
N THR A 231 -9.72 18.27 -2.71
CA THR A 231 -11.05 18.86 -2.88
C THR A 231 -11.58 19.41 -1.55
N ALA A 232 -12.49 20.38 -1.61
CA ALA A 232 -13.18 20.89 -0.42
C ALA A 232 -13.91 19.78 0.36
N GLY A 233 -14.42 18.76 -0.34
CA GLY A 233 -15.06 17.59 0.26
C GLY A 233 -14.11 16.79 1.15
N THR A 234 -12.86 16.59 0.72
CA THR A 234 -11.84 15.93 1.54
C THR A 234 -11.57 16.71 2.83
N TYR A 235 -11.39 18.03 2.75
CA TYR A 235 -11.15 18.84 3.94
C TYR A 235 -12.34 18.85 4.90
N ALA A 236 -13.56 18.94 4.38
CA ALA A 236 -14.77 18.82 5.19
C ALA A 236 -14.84 17.46 5.91
N PHE A 237 -14.50 16.38 5.21
CA PHE A 237 -14.43 15.03 5.79
C PHE A 237 -13.37 14.91 6.89
N LEU A 238 -12.20 15.54 6.72
CA LEU A 238 -11.15 15.55 7.75
C LEU A 238 -11.56 16.34 8.99
N LEU A 239 -12.17 17.53 8.82
CA LEU A 239 -12.74 18.30 9.94
C LEU A 239 -13.81 17.51 10.68
N LEU A 240 -14.65 16.81 9.93
CA LEU A 240 -15.69 15.95 10.46
C LEU A 240 -15.08 14.87 11.37
N LEU A 241 -14.03 14.18 10.91
CA LEU A 241 -13.32 13.18 11.71
C LEU A 241 -12.71 13.75 13.01
N CYS A 242 -12.16 14.97 12.96
CA CYS A 242 -11.69 15.69 14.14
C CYS A 242 -12.85 15.94 15.12
N GLY A 243 -14.01 16.37 14.60
CA GLY A 243 -15.24 16.54 15.36
C GLY A 243 -15.69 15.26 16.07
N THR A 244 -15.73 14.11 15.38
CA THR A 244 -16.10 12.81 16.00
C THR A 244 -15.15 12.44 17.11
N THR A 245 -13.85 12.53 16.83
CA THR A 245 -12.80 12.15 17.77
C THR A 245 -12.91 12.99 19.04
N SER A 246 -13.18 14.28 18.86
CA SER A 246 -13.39 15.19 19.98
C SER A 246 -14.61 14.83 20.83
N ILE A 247 -15.75 14.51 20.20
CA ILE A 247 -16.96 14.07 20.90
C ILE A 247 -16.72 12.78 21.68
N ILE A 248 -16.03 11.80 21.07
CA ILE A 248 -15.65 10.54 21.74
C ILE A 248 -14.89 10.84 23.03
N LEU A 249 -13.84 11.68 22.95
CA LEU A 249 -13.02 12.03 24.12
C LEU A 249 -13.81 12.73 25.22
N VAL A 250 -14.69 13.66 24.85
CA VAL A 250 -15.53 14.40 25.81
C VAL A 250 -16.56 13.49 26.47
N ILE A 251 -17.23 12.61 25.71
CA ILE A 251 -18.20 11.66 26.27
C ILE A 251 -17.50 10.67 27.20
N VAL A 252 -16.36 10.09 26.79
CA VAL A 252 -15.58 9.18 27.65
C VAL A 252 -15.19 9.88 28.95
N SER A 253 -14.60 11.09 28.86
CA SER A 253 -14.21 11.84 30.05
C SER A 253 -15.41 12.15 30.96
N THR A 254 -16.56 12.48 30.38
CA THR A 254 -17.80 12.77 31.11
C THR A 254 -18.33 11.53 31.82
N VAL A 255 -18.38 10.39 31.12
CA VAL A 255 -18.82 9.10 31.68
C VAL A 255 -17.94 8.68 32.86
N TYR A 256 -16.62 8.84 32.73
CA TYR A 256 -15.67 8.53 33.80
C TYR A 256 -15.83 9.44 35.03
N GLN A 257 -16.22 10.71 34.83
CA GLN A 257 -16.47 11.65 35.93
C GLN A 257 -17.84 11.46 36.59
N MET A 258 -18.87 11.12 35.81
CA MET A 258 -20.21 10.83 36.33
C MET A 258 -20.26 9.51 37.11
N THR A 259 -19.37 8.57 36.78
CA THR A 259 -19.38 7.27 37.43
C THR A 259 -18.75 7.38 38.83
N PRO A 260 -19.46 6.94 39.90
CA PRO A 260 -18.91 6.94 41.25
C PRO A 260 -17.59 6.17 41.32
N ARG A 261 -16.64 6.65 42.14
CA ARG A 261 -15.34 5.97 42.35
C ARG A 261 -15.46 4.52 42.85
N THR A 262 -16.62 4.12 43.35
CA THR A 262 -16.94 2.76 43.79
C THR A 262 -17.14 1.76 42.64
N VAL A 263 -17.37 2.24 41.43
CA VAL A 263 -17.46 1.39 40.24
C VAL A 263 -16.06 1.15 39.70
N SER A 264 -15.74 -0.12 39.43
CA SER A 264 -14.47 -0.50 38.83
C SER A 264 -14.35 0.08 37.41
N VAL A 265 -13.24 0.76 37.15
CA VAL A 265 -12.91 1.23 35.79
C VAL A 265 -12.57 0.08 34.85
N HIS A 266 -12.06 -1.04 35.37
CA HIS A 266 -11.86 -2.24 34.56
C HIS A 266 -13.19 -2.83 34.07
N ALA A 267 -14.27 -2.71 34.86
CA ALA A 267 -15.60 -3.09 34.41
C ALA A 267 -16.14 -2.17 33.31
N MET A 268 -15.91 -0.85 33.41
CA MET A 268 -16.28 0.10 32.35
C MET A 268 -15.50 -0.16 31.05
N ASN A 269 -14.19 -0.41 31.17
CA ASN A 269 -13.33 -0.76 30.04
C ASN A 269 -13.73 -2.06 29.38
N LEU A 270 -14.07 -3.08 30.18
CA LEU A 270 -14.57 -4.34 29.66
C LEU A 270 -15.82 -4.11 28.79
N LEU A 271 -16.81 -3.35 29.30
CA LEU A 271 -18.01 -3.05 28.53
C LEU A 271 -17.70 -2.29 27.24
N LEU A 272 -16.83 -1.27 27.30
CA LEU A 272 -16.42 -0.48 26.15
C LEU A 272 -15.74 -1.35 25.08
N PHE A 273 -14.73 -2.14 25.46
CA PHE A 273 -13.97 -2.96 24.51
C PHE A 273 -14.80 -4.12 23.95
N THR A 274 -15.67 -4.74 24.75
CA THR A 274 -16.62 -5.75 24.25
C THR A 274 -17.59 -5.15 23.23
N ALA A 275 -18.12 -3.95 23.47
CA ALA A 275 -18.97 -3.27 22.50
C ALA A 275 -18.21 -2.91 21.21
N CYS A 276 -16.96 -2.44 21.30
CA CYS A 276 -16.11 -2.19 20.13
C CYS A 276 -15.84 -3.48 19.34
N PHE A 277 -15.51 -4.59 20.02
CA PHE A 277 -15.28 -5.90 19.41
C PHE A 277 -16.50 -6.36 18.60
N ILE A 278 -17.70 -6.30 19.19
CA ILE A 278 -18.95 -6.64 18.49
C ILE A 278 -19.16 -5.70 17.29
N GLY A 279 -18.94 -4.39 17.47
CA GLY A 279 -19.08 -3.41 16.39
C GLY A 279 -18.14 -3.66 15.20
N TYR A 280 -16.89 -4.05 15.46
CA TYR A 280 -15.96 -4.42 14.39
C TYR A 280 -16.32 -5.72 13.69
N ILE A 281 -16.84 -6.73 14.41
CA ILE A 281 -17.36 -7.95 13.79
C ILE A 281 -18.52 -7.61 12.86
N LEU A 282 -19.49 -6.80 13.32
CA LEU A 282 -20.61 -6.38 12.50
C LEU A 282 -20.15 -5.61 11.27
N THR A 283 -19.20 -4.69 11.44
CA THR A 283 -18.61 -3.94 10.32
C THR A 283 -17.91 -4.87 9.34
N TYR A 284 -17.21 -5.91 9.82
CA TYR A 284 -16.55 -6.89 8.96
C TYR A 284 -17.55 -7.69 8.14
N LEU A 285 -18.61 -8.21 8.78
CA LEU A 285 -19.67 -8.95 8.10
C LEU A 285 -20.40 -8.10 7.06
N ILE A 286 -20.61 -6.80 7.35
CA ILE A 286 -21.26 -5.87 6.41
C ILE A 286 -20.33 -5.52 5.22
N THR A 287 -19.04 -5.35 5.49
CA THR A 287 -18.08 -4.88 4.47
C THR A 287 -17.49 -6.00 3.62
N GLN A 288 -17.50 -7.24 4.11
CA GLN A 288 -16.94 -8.43 3.45
C GLN A 288 -17.96 -9.58 3.41
N PRO A 289 -19.13 -9.40 2.77
CA PRO A 289 -20.21 -10.39 2.81
C PRO A 289 -19.82 -11.74 2.19
N ASN A 290 -18.84 -11.74 1.28
CA ASN A 290 -18.42 -12.94 0.54
C ASN A 290 -17.26 -13.71 1.18
N SER A 291 -16.70 -13.21 2.29
CA SER A 291 -15.59 -13.86 3.01
C SER A 291 -15.94 -14.05 4.49
N PRO A 292 -16.75 -15.08 4.82
CA PRO A 292 -17.24 -15.29 6.18
C PRO A 292 -16.13 -15.67 7.17
N THR A 293 -14.98 -16.14 6.68
CA THR A 293 -13.83 -16.44 7.53
C THR A 293 -12.94 -15.22 7.70
N VAL A 294 -12.74 -14.80 8.95
CA VAL A 294 -11.68 -13.84 9.31
C VAL A 294 -10.33 -14.51 9.10
N ARG A 295 -9.72 -14.31 7.93
CA ARG A 295 -8.36 -14.80 7.65
C ARG A 295 -7.34 -13.83 8.23
N LEU A 296 -6.49 -14.33 9.11
CA LEU A 296 -5.26 -13.67 9.53
C LEU A 296 -4.15 -14.18 8.62
N ASP A 297 -4.08 -13.68 7.38
CA ASP A 297 -3.01 -14.03 6.45
C ASP A 297 -1.72 -13.33 6.87
N ALA A 298 -1.05 -13.90 7.88
CA ALA A 298 0.25 -13.43 8.36
C ALA A 298 1.30 -14.50 8.08
N ARG A 299 2.34 -14.16 7.30
CA ARG A 299 3.56 -14.97 7.26
C ARG A 299 4.19 -14.99 8.66
N PRO A 300 5.04 -15.97 9.01
CA PRO A 300 5.60 -16.07 10.37
C PRO A 300 6.34 -14.80 10.84
N ARG A 301 7.03 -14.08 9.94
CA ARG A 301 7.66 -12.77 10.25
C ARG A 301 6.62 -11.68 10.50
N ASP A 302 5.54 -11.66 9.71
CA ASP A 302 4.43 -10.71 9.87
C ASP A 302 3.61 -10.99 11.14
N LEU A 303 3.61 -12.23 11.62
CA LEU A 303 2.94 -12.62 12.86
C LEU A 303 3.61 -11.99 14.09
N ALA A 304 4.94 -12.05 14.20
CA ALA A 304 5.67 -11.44 15.31
C ALA A 304 5.47 -9.92 15.35
N ALA A 305 5.58 -9.28 14.18
CA ALA A 305 5.27 -7.88 13.97
C ALA A 305 3.84 -7.53 14.42
N SER A 306 2.86 -8.29 13.96
CA SER A 306 1.44 -8.11 14.30
C SER A 306 1.19 -8.24 15.81
N ILE A 307 1.85 -9.21 16.47
CA ILE A 307 1.75 -9.39 17.93
C ILE A 307 2.28 -8.16 18.68
N VAL A 308 3.44 -7.62 18.29
CA VAL A 308 4.00 -6.40 18.91
C VAL A 308 3.05 -5.22 18.73
N VAL A 309 2.49 -5.06 17.52
CA VAL A 309 1.53 -4.00 17.23
C VAL A 309 0.24 -4.17 18.05
N ILE A 310 -0.28 -5.39 18.21
CA ILE A 310 -1.43 -5.69 19.08
C ILE A 310 -1.12 -5.25 20.52
N ILE A 311 0.02 -5.66 21.07
CA ILE A 311 0.42 -5.35 22.45
C ILE A 311 0.50 -3.83 22.67
N LEU A 312 1.14 -3.12 21.75
CA LEU A 312 1.28 -1.67 21.85
C LEU A 312 -0.06 -0.94 21.74
N HIS A 313 -0.97 -1.40 20.87
CA HIS A 313 -2.33 -0.85 20.78
C HIS A 313 -3.13 -1.07 22.07
N VAL A 314 -3.05 -2.27 22.65
CA VAL A 314 -3.68 -2.57 23.93
C VAL A 314 -3.15 -1.62 25.01
N PHE A 315 -1.83 -1.53 25.16
CA PHE A 315 -1.21 -0.71 26.19
C PHE A 315 -1.49 0.79 26.01
N ARG A 316 -1.46 1.29 24.77
CA ARG A 316 -1.82 2.68 24.44
C ARG A 316 -3.24 3.01 24.88
N ASP A 317 -4.20 2.13 24.64
CA ASP A 317 -5.61 2.43 24.93
C ASP A 317 -5.93 2.34 26.42
N PHE A 318 -5.30 1.41 27.15
CA PHE A 318 -5.40 1.38 28.62
C PHE A 318 -4.77 2.64 29.26
N THR A 319 -3.59 3.05 28.79
CA THR A 319 -2.94 4.27 29.31
C THR A 319 -3.72 5.52 28.93
N ALA A 320 -4.30 5.59 27.72
CA ALA A 320 -5.19 6.68 27.29
C ALA A 320 -6.40 6.85 28.21
N LEU A 321 -7.13 5.76 28.49
CA LEU A 321 -8.30 5.78 29.36
C LEU A 321 -7.94 6.12 30.81
N ALA A 322 -6.79 5.64 31.29
CA ALA A 322 -6.27 6.03 32.60
C ALA A 322 -5.93 7.53 32.65
N VAL A 323 -5.28 8.10 31.63
CA VAL A 323 -5.01 9.54 31.55
C VAL A 323 -6.32 10.33 31.58
N LEU A 324 -7.32 9.94 30.79
CA LEU A 324 -8.63 10.59 30.77
C LEU A 324 -9.34 10.54 32.13
N ARG A 325 -9.23 9.42 32.84
CA ARG A 325 -9.76 9.29 34.21
C ARG A 325 -9.05 10.22 35.18
N GLU A 326 -7.73 10.12 35.27
CA GLU A 326 -6.95 10.76 36.34
C GLU A 326 -6.84 12.28 36.14
N THR A 327 -6.61 12.73 34.90
CA THR A 327 -6.55 14.16 34.60
C THR A 327 -7.94 14.80 34.59
N SER A 328 -8.98 13.98 34.40
CA SER A 328 -10.34 14.44 34.14
C SER A 328 -10.41 15.44 32.98
N SER A 329 -9.41 15.58 32.11
CA SER A 329 -9.31 16.64 31.11
C SER A 329 -9.05 16.01 29.74
N PRO A 330 -10.04 15.99 28.83
CA PRO A 330 -9.83 15.47 27.50
C PRO A 330 -8.83 16.34 26.71
N LEU A 331 -8.70 17.62 27.03
CA LEU A 331 -7.68 18.50 26.45
C LEU A 331 -6.26 18.08 26.83
N THR A 332 -6.03 17.74 28.10
CA THR A 332 -4.72 17.27 28.57
C THR A 332 -4.30 16.01 27.79
N PHE A 333 -5.24 15.09 27.57
CA PHE A 333 -5.02 13.94 26.71
C PHE A 333 -4.65 14.33 25.27
N THR A 334 -5.35 15.30 24.66
CA THR A 334 -5.06 15.76 23.30
C THR A 334 -3.69 16.42 23.20
N VAL A 335 -3.30 17.25 24.17
CA VAL A 335 -1.97 17.86 24.24
C VAL A 335 -0.89 16.78 24.25
N LEU A 336 -1.04 15.75 25.08
CA LEU A 336 -0.06 14.65 25.14
C LEU A 336 0.00 13.85 23.83
N SER A 337 -1.15 13.61 23.20
CA SER A 337 -1.24 12.94 21.90
C SER A 337 -0.50 13.73 20.82
N LEU A 338 -0.62 15.07 20.83
CA LEU A 338 0.06 15.96 19.89
C LEU A 338 1.57 16.03 20.10
N VAL A 339 2.03 15.99 21.35
CA VAL A 339 3.47 15.86 21.66
C VAL A 339 4.03 14.57 21.07
N SER A 340 3.34 13.44 21.27
CA SER A 340 3.77 12.16 20.68
C SER A 340 3.84 12.23 19.15
N ALA A 341 2.82 12.79 18.50
CA ALA A 341 2.80 12.98 17.04
C ALA A 341 3.93 13.91 16.55
N SER A 342 4.26 14.95 17.33
CA SER A 342 5.30 15.93 17.01
C SER A 342 6.73 15.40 17.20
N LEU A 343 6.92 14.45 18.13
CA LEU A 343 8.21 13.79 18.36
C LEU A 343 8.50 12.70 17.34
N LEU A 344 7.46 12.07 16.78
CA LEU A 344 7.59 10.94 15.89
C LEU A 344 8.51 11.23 14.68
N PRO A 345 8.33 12.30 13.88
CA PRO A 345 9.21 12.61 12.75
C PRO A 345 10.69 12.76 13.13
N ALA A 346 10.99 13.42 14.25
CA ALA A 346 12.36 13.64 14.72
C ALA A 346 13.03 12.33 15.17
N LEU A 347 12.26 11.45 15.80
CA LEU A 347 12.72 10.14 16.25
C LEU A 347 12.88 9.16 15.09
N THR A 348 11.96 9.16 14.12
CA THR A 348 12.07 8.36 12.89
C THR A 348 13.38 8.70 12.17
N HIS A 349 13.67 9.98 11.96
CA HIS A 349 14.93 10.43 11.34
C HIS A 349 16.17 9.93 12.10
N LYS A 350 16.18 10.05 13.43
CA LYS A 350 17.33 9.64 14.25
C LYS A 350 17.50 8.12 14.38
N ILE A 351 16.41 7.37 14.51
CA ILE A 351 16.45 5.93 14.83
C ILE A 351 16.57 5.08 13.57
N LEU A 352 15.86 5.44 12.50
CA LEU A 352 15.82 4.67 11.26
C LEU A 352 16.86 5.13 10.24
N TRP A 353 17.70 6.13 10.58
CA TRP A 353 18.73 6.67 9.69
C TRP A 353 18.16 7.07 8.32
N SER A 354 16.91 7.53 8.33
CA SER A 354 16.19 7.93 7.12
C SER A 354 17.00 8.95 6.35
N THR A 355 17.26 8.67 5.08
CA THR A 355 17.99 9.55 4.15
C THR A 355 17.24 10.85 3.85
N ILE A 356 15.96 10.93 4.23
CA ILE A 356 15.12 12.11 4.05
C ILE A 356 15.46 13.11 5.16
N GLY A 357 16.24 14.14 4.81
CA GLY A 357 16.70 15.16 5.75
C GLY A 357 15.57 15.81 6.56
N PHE A 358 15.77 15.88 7.89
CA PHE A 358 14.87 16.60 8.79
C PHE A 358 15.15 18.11 8.73
N THR A 359 14.16 18.89 8.29
CA THR A 359 14.33 20.32 8.05
C THR A 359 14.40 21.13 9.35
N ASN A 360 15.05 22.31 9.31
CA ASN A 360 15.10 23.23 10.45
C ASN A 360 13.69 23.65 10.92
N LEU A 361 12.73 23.78 10.01
CA LEU A 361 11.33 24.10 10.35
C LEU A 361 10.69 22.99 11.19
N GLN A 362 10.99 21.73 10.89
CA GLN A 362 10.49 20.60 11.67
C GLN A 362 11.09 20.57 13.08
N TRP A 363 12.38 20.89 13.23
CA TRP A 363 13.01 21.04 14.56
C TRP A 363 12.35 22.15 15.38
N ILE A 364 12.14 23.32 14.78
CA ILE A 364 11.45 24.45 15.43
C ILE A 364 10.04 24.03 15.84
N GLY A 365 9.31 23.35 14.95
CA GLY A 365 7.99 22.83 15.23
C GLY A 365 7.97 21.85 16.40
N THR A 366 8.90 20.89 16.45
CA THR A 366 8.99 19.92 17.56
C THR A 366 9.29 20.62 18.90
N VAL A 367 10.22 21.58 18.93
CA VAL A 367 10.53 22.36 20.14
C VAL A 367 9.31 23.18 20.58
N LEU A 368 8.62 23.81 19.63
CA LEU A 368 7.41 24.58 19.90
C LEU A 368 6.28 23.70 20.47
N ALA A 369 6.11 22.47 19.97
CA ALA A 369 5.12 21.52 20.50
C ALA A 369 5.41 21.14 21.95
N VAL A 370 6.67 20.88 22.31
CA VAL A 370 7.08 20.55 23.69
C VAL A 370 6.88 21.75 24.62
N TYR A 371 7.27 22.95 24.16
CA TYR A 371 7.05 24.19 24.90
C TYR A 371 5.57 24.42 25.17
N ALA A 372 4.73 24.37 24.13
CA ALA A 372 3.29 24.59 24.23
C ALA A 372 2.59 23.54 25.11
N ALA A 373 3.04 22.29 25.09
CA ALA A 373 2.53 21.27 26.03
C ALA A 373 2.91 21.58 27.48
N SER A 374 4.16 22.00 27.71
CA SER A 374 4.66 22.29 29.04
C SER A 374 3.91 23.48 29.66
N THR A 375 3.74 24.57 28.90
CA THR A 375 2.97 25.74 29.36
C THR A 375 1.51 25.38 29.61
N TYR A 376 0.90 24.55 28.75
CA TYR A 376 -0.48 24.09 28.97
C TYR A 376 -0.66 23.34 30.30
N LEU A 377 0.28 22.43 30.61
CA LEU A 377 0.26 21.63 31.84
C LEU A 377 0.56 22.47 33.08
N LEU A 378 1.54 23.37 33.02
CA LEU A 378 1.93 24.23 34.14
C LEU A 378 0.80 25.19 34.52
N GLU A 379 0.16 25.85 33.54
CA GLU A 379 -0.97 26.72 33.83
C GLU A 379 -2.18 25.97 34.41
N GLY A 380 -2.34 24.69 34.02
CA GLY A 380 -3.38 23.83 34.59
C GLY A 380 -3.11 23.49 36.05
N ALA A 381 -1.84 23.32 36.42
CA ALA A 381 -1.42 23.00 37.77
C ALA A 381 -1.53 24.20 38.72
N GLU A 382 -1.06 25.38 38.30
CA GLU A 382 -1.08 26.60 39.12
C GLU A 382 -2.50 27.04 39.49
N LYS A 383 -3.50 26.76 38.64
CA LYS A 383 -4.91 27.09 38.89
C LYS A 383 -5.70 25.93 39.50
N GLY A 384 -5.04 24.80 39.75
CA GLY A 384 -5.67 23.53 40.11
C GLY A 384 -6.16 23.42 41.56
N GLU A 385 -5.80 24.34 42.45
CA GLU A 385 -6.23 24.28 43.87
C GLU A 385 -7.62 24.87 44.13
N ASP A 386 -8.11 25.79 43.28
CA ASP A 386 -9.38 26.51 43.52
C ASP A 386 -10.46 26.24 42.47
N MET A 387 -10.31 25.22 41.61
CA MET A 387 -11.40 24.84 40.74
C MET A 387 -12.57 24.36 41.61
N PRO A 388 -13.68 25.13 41.72
CA PRO A 388 -14.81 24.70 42.52
C PRO A 388 -15.17 23.31 42.01
N THR A 389 -15.41 22.37 42.92
CA THR A 389 -15.98 21.06 42.60
C THR A 389 -17.28 21.30 41.88
N LEU A 390 -17.19 21.52 40.56
CA LEU A 390 -18.28 21.84 39.68
C LEU A 390 -19.21 20.66 39.84
N ALA A 391 -20.39 20.94 40.39
CA ALA A 391 -21.42 19.94 40.61
C ALA A 391 -21.52 19.14 39.31
N VAL A 392 -21.04 17.90 39.35
CA VAL A 392 -21.00 17.03 38.18
C VAL A 392 -22.43 17.03 37.66
N PRO A 393 -22.70 17.54 36.44
CA PRO A 393 -24.06 17.66 35.97
C PRO A 393 -24.67 16.27 36.00
N THR A 394 -25.63 16.04 36.89
CA THR A 394 -26.25 14.73 37.09
C THR A 394 -27.06 14.30 35.86
N GLN A 395 -27.34 15.25 34.96
CA GLN A 395 -27.96 15.03 33.66
C GLN A 395 -27.30 15.89 32.58
N LEU A 396 -27.08 15.30 31.40
CA LEU A 396 -26.71 16.03 30.19
C LEU A 396 -27.81 17.03 29.84
N SER A 397 -27.45 18.30 29.63
CA SER A 397 -28.42 19.33 29.29
C SER A 397 -29.09 19.05 27.94
N ARG A 398 -30.34 19.49 27.75
CA ARG A 398 -31.04 19.40 26.45
C ARG A 398 -30.23 20.04 25.31
N ARG A 399 -29.45 21.07 25.62
CA ARG A 399 -28.50 21.73 24.70
C ARG A 399 -27.37 20.79 24.27
N SER A 400 -26.84 19.99 25.19
CA SER A 400 -25.80 18.99 24.90
C SER A 400 -26.31 17.89 23.96
N PHE A 401 -27.53 17.41 24.16
CA PHE A 401 -28.15 16.43 23.25
C PHE A 401 -28.45 17.01 21.87
N ALA A 402 -28.98 18.24 21.81
CA ALA A 402 -29.23 18.92 20.54
C ALA A 402 -27.93 19.15 19.75
N PHE A 403 -26.87 19.58 20.45
CA PHE A 403 -25.56 19.77 19.85
C PHE A 403 -24.96 18.43 19.38
N LEU A 404 -25.03 17.37 20.21
CA LEU A 404 -24.60 16.03 19.82
C LEU A 404 -25.32 15.55 18.56
N GLY A 405 -26.65 15.72 18.50
CA GLY A 405 -27.46 15.39 17.32
C GLY A 405 -27.06 16.20 16.08
N LEU A 406 -26.82 17.51 16.24
CA LEU A 406 -26.35 18.38 15.14
C LEU A 406 -24.99 17.96 14.62
N THR A 407 -24.06 17.58 15.51
CA THR A 407 -22.76 17.06 15.10
C THR A 407 -22.85 15.69 14.46
N LEU A 408 -23.75 14.79 14.93
CA LEU A 408 -23.89 13.42 14.41
C LEU A 408 -24.74 13.33 13.13
N ALA A 409 -25.65 14.26 12.87
CA ALA A 409 -26.54 14.25 11.71
C ALA A 409 -25.79 14.22 10.35
N PRO A 410 -24.74 15.04 10.11
CA PRO A 410 -23.92 14.94 8.91
C PRO A 410 -23.27 13.56 8.73
N PHE A 411 -22.92 12.87 9.84
CA PHE A 411 -22.33 11.53 9.77
C PHE A 411 -23.33 10.48 9.35
N LEU A 412 -24.53 10.50 9.94
CA LEU A 412 -25.59 9.58 9.57
C LEU A 412 -26.00 9.78 8.11
N LEU A 413 -25.98 11.03 7.63
CA LEU A 413 -26.19 11.36 6.23
C LEU A 413 -25.07 10.79 5.34
N ILE A 414 -23.79 11.00 5.67
CA ILE A 414 -22.66 10.46 4.90
C ILE A 414 -22.65 8.93 4.91
N LEU A 415 -22.95 8.29 6.05
CA LEU A 415 -23.08 6.84 6.16
C LEU A 415 -24.26 6.30 5.36
N ALA A 416 -25.42 6.94 5.41
CA ALA A 416 -26.60 6.55 4.63
C ALA A 416 -26.35 6.74 3.12
N CYS A 417 -25.59 7.78 2.75
CA CYS A 417 -25.18 8.02 1.38
C CYS A 417 -24.00 7.14 0.95
N SER A 418 -23.22 6.54 1.86
CA SER A 418 -22.00 5.78 1.50
C SER A 418 -22.27 4.50 0.69
N PRO A 419 -23.32 3.70 0.95
CA PRO A 419 -23.72 2.61 0.06
C PRO A 419 -24.15 3.12 -1.31
N MET A 420 -24.93 4.21 -1.37
CA MET A 420 -25.34 4.81 -2.64
C MET A 420 -24.16 5.42 -3.39
N TYR A 421 -23.17 5.94 -2.66
CA TYR A 421 -21.93 6.47 -3.20
C TYR A 421 -21.00 5.34 -3.67
N ARG A 422 -20.96 4.17 -3.03
CA ARG A 422 -20.28 2.97 -3.57
C ARG A 422 -20.97 2.39 -4.80
N ILE A 423 -22.29 2.59 -4.94
CA ILE A 423 -23.04 2.16 -6.13
C ILE A 423 -22.86 3.18 -7.27
N SER A 424 -22.82 4.49 -6.97
CA SER A 424 -22.59 5.54 -7.98
C SER A 424 -21.11 5.78 -8.31
N HIS A 425 -20.22 5.44 -7.38
CA HIS A 425 -18.76 5.40 -7.51
C HIS A 425 -18.28 3.97 -7.24
N SER A 426 -18.96 3.00 -7.85
CA SER A 426 -18.26 1.79 -8.29
C SER A 426 -16.99 2.30 -9.00
N PRO A 427 -15.79 1.77 -8.70
CA PRO A 427 -14.51 2.40 -9.04
C PRO A 427 -14.19 2.34 -10.55
N SER A 428 -15.05 2.94 -11.37
CA SER A 428 -14.89 3.19 -12.80
C SER A 428 -14.22 4.55 -13.08
N THR A 429 -13.73 5.25 -12.06
CA THR A 429 -12.88 6.45 -12.22
C THR A 429 -11.44 6.15 -11.78
N PRO A 430 -10.55 5.74 -12.71
CA PRO A 430 -9.18 5.34 -12.41
C PRO A 430 -8.23 6.50 -12.04
N TYR A 431 -8.71 7.75 -12.04
CA TYR A 431 -7.85 8.93 -11.90
C TYR A 431 -7.24 9.15 -10.50
N ALA A 432 -7.76 8.54 -9.44
CA ALA A 432 -7.28 8.81 -8.07
C ALA A 432 -6.14 7.89 -7.60
N ARG A 433 -5.79 6.82 -8.34
CA ARG A 433 -4.73 5.87 -7.92
C ARG A 433 -3.37 6.09 -8.58
N LEU A 434 -3.25 6.92 -9.62
CA LEU A 434 -2.01 7.06 -10.41
C LEU A 434 -1.36 8.46 -10.35
N THR A 435 -1.81 9.33 -9.44
CA THR A 435 -1.20 10.65 -9.23
C THR A 435 -0.16 10.71 -8.11
N GLU A 436 0.23 9.57 -7.51
CA GLU A 436 1.59 9.52 -7.00
C GLU A 436 2.49 9.48 -8.23
N PRO A 437 3.26 10.54 -8.52
CA PRO A 437 4.27 10.41 -9.53
C PRO A 437 5.21 9.31 -9.04
N LEU A 438 5.92 8.69 -9.96
CA LEU A 438 7.04 7.82 -9.67
C LEU A 438 8.36 8.65 -9.69
N PRO A 439 8.58 9.78 -8.93
CA PRO A 439 9.62 10.72 -9.31
C PRO A 439 10.98 10.50 -8.63
N HIS A 440 11.22 9.43 -7.86
CA HIS A 440 12.51 9.31 -7.16
C HIS A 440 13.35 8.06 -7.47
N GLN A 441 12.76 6.99 -8.00
CA GLN A 441 13.55 5.85 -8.47
C GLN A 441 14.00 6.02 -9.93
N LEU A 442 13.24 6.73 -10.78
CA LEU A 442 13.66 7.05 -12.14
C LEU A 442 14.71 8.16 -12.22
N GLU A 443 14.66 9.19 -11.37
CA GLU A 443 15.72 10.21 -11.35
C GLU A 443 17.05 9.65 -10.80
N ALA A 444 17.01 8.72 -9.84
CA ALA A 444 18.19 8.03 -9.34
C ALA A 444 18.76 7.03 -10.36
N ALA A 445 17.91 6.39 -11.17
CA ALA A 445 18.34 5.53 -12.27
C ALA A 445 18.85 6.33 -13.49
N ALA A 446 18.25 7.49 -13.79
CA ALA A 446 18.65 8.37 -14.90
C ALA A 446 19.95 9.17 -14.60
N THR A 447 20.30 9.37 -13.33
CA THR A 447 21.58 9.97 -12.93
C THR A 447 22.70 8.95 -12.74
N ALA A 448 22.39 7.66 -12.63
CA ALA A 448 23.35 6.58 -12.79
C ALA A 448 23.66 6.40 -14.28
N THR A 449 24.57 7.22 -14.81
CA THR A 449 25.11 7.06 -16.16
C THR A 449 25.62 5.62 -16.30
N PRO A 450 25.20 4.80 -17.28
CA PRO A 450 25.72 3.44 -17.48
C PRO A 450 27.18 3.39 -17.95
N SER A 451 27.92 4.50 -17.84
CA SER A 451 29.32 4.63 -18.23
C SER A 451 30.21 4.44 -17.01
N ALA A 452 30.49 3.19 -16.63
CA ALA A 452 31.76 2.79 -16.01
C ALA A 452 31.85 1.27 -15.75
N LEU A 453 31.50 0.41 -16.72
CA LEU A 453 32.30 -0.81 -16.83
C LEU A 453 33.62 -0.35 -17.43
N GLY A 454 34.70 -0.41 -16.64
CA GLY A 454 36.02 -0.04 -17.13
C GLY A 454 36.33 -0.83 -18.41
N PRO A 455 37.10 -0.27 -19.37
CA PRO A 455 37.50 -1.00 -20.56
C PRO A 455 38.28 -2.25 -20.13
N GLY A 456 37.59 -3.40 -20.06
CA GLY A 456 38.12 -4.66 -19.54
C GLY A 456 37.18 -5.47 -18.63
N GLU A 457 36.12 -4.91 -18.06
CA GLU A 457 35.15 -5.71 -17.28
C GLU A 457 34.12 -6.37 -18.22
N GLN A 458 34.27 -7.68 -18.41
CA GLN A 458 33.34 -8.49 -19.17
C GLN A 458 31.99 -8.55 -18.44
N CYS A 459 30.91 -8.09 -19.09
CA CYS A 459 29.55 -8.17 -18.53
C CYS A 459 29.19 -9.64 -18.29
N ILE A 460 29.01 -10.04 -17.03
CA ILE A 460 28.69 -11.42 -16.66
C ILE A 460 27.17 -11.60 -16.72
N ARG A 461 26.69 -12.55 -17.53
CA ARG A 461 25.27 -12.90 -17.59
C ARG A 461 24.78 -13.35 -16.22
N HIS A 462 23.69 -12.74 -15.76
CA HIS A 462 22.98 -13.27 -14.61
C HIS A 462 22.52 -14.70 -14.94
N PRO A 463 22.74 -15.66 -14.02
CA PRO A 463 22.23 -17.00 -14.21
C PRO A 463 20.72 -16.91 -14.39
N LEU A 464 20.24 -17.39 -15.53
CA LEU A 464 18.82 -17.53 -15.74
C LEU A 464 18.28 -18.60 -14.77
N PRO A 465 17.01 -18.50 -14.36
CA PRO A 465 16.39 -19.51 -13.52
C PRO A 465 16.57 -20.93 -14.10
N SER A 466 16.65 -21.95 -13.25
CA SER A 466 17.03 -23.33 -13.62
C SER A 466 16.13 -23.95 -14.70
N SER A 467 14.92 -23.41 -14.85
CA SER A 467 13.97 -23.74 -15.91
C SER A 467 14.46 -23.40 -17.33
N SER A 468 15.47 -22.55 -17.51
CA SER A 468 16.02 -22.17 -18.82
C SER A 468 16.99 -23.19 -19.41
N ALA A 469 17.46 -24.15 -18.61
CA ALA A 469 18.36 -25.20 -19.08
C ALA A 469 17.65 -26.16 -20.06
N TYR A 470 18.33 -26.50 -21.16
CA TYR A 470 17.89 -27.53 -22.10
C TYR A 470 17.63 -28.85 -21.34
N LEU A 471 16.36 -29.28 -21.30
CA LEU A 471 15.90 -30.47 -20.58
C LEU A 471 15.88 -31.75 -21.44
N GLY A 472 16.56 -31.78 -22.59
CA GLY A 472 16.70 -33.02 -23.35
C GLY A 472 17.30 -34.08 -22.44
N ALA A 473 16.50 -35.09 -22.07
CA ALA A 473 16.84 -36.07 -21.03
C ALA A 473 18.09 -36.87 -21.42
N GLY A 474 19.27 -36.37 -21.06
CA GLY A 474 20.57 -36.96 -21.42
C GLY A 474 21.03 -36.69 -22.86
N GLU A 475 20.39 -35.78 -23.60
CA GLU A 475 20.80 -35.43 -24.96
C GLU A 475 21.77 -34.24 -24.95
N GLU A 476 22.86 -34.34 -25.72
CA GLU A 476 23.74 -33.20 -25.97
C GLU A 476 23.00 -32.12 -26.74
N ARG A 477 23.27 -30.86 -26.40
CA ARG A 477 22.72 -29.70 -27.11
C ARG A 477 22.98 -29.84 -28.63
N PRO A 478 21.98 -29.56 -29.50
CA PRO A 478 22.18 -29.48 -30.93
C PRO A 478 23.32 -28.51 -31.29
N ASP A 479 24.07 -28.82 -32.35
CA ASP A 479 25.09 -27.93 -32.93
C ASP A 479 24.40 -26.77 -33.67
N PHE A 480 23.86 -25.84 -32.88
CA PHE A 480 23.10 -24.67 -33.33
C PHE A 480 23.41 -23.48 -32.44
N HIS A 481 24.00 -22.45 -33.05
CA HIS A 481 24.61 -21.32 -32.34
C HIS A 481 24.04 -19.95 -32.74
N ALA A 482 23.02 -19.92 -33.62
CA ALA A 482 22.50 -18.65 -34.15
C ALA A 482 21.95 -17.73 -33.05
N PHE A 483 21.47 -18.25 -31.92
CA PHE A 483 20.87 -17.48 -30.84
C PHE A 483 21.60 -17.62 -29.48
N ASP A 484 22.88 -18.01 -29.49
CA ASP A 484 23.68 -18.18 -28.26
C ASP A 484 23.77 -16.92 -27.40
N ASP A 485 23.77 -15.76 -28.07
CA ASP A 485 23.94 -14.45 -27.46
C ASP A 485 22.65 -13.63 -27.42
N VAL A 486 21.52 -14.25 -27.75
CA VAL A 486 20.19 -13.64 -27.73
C VAL A 486 19.42 -14.13 -26.50
N LEU A 487 18.73 -13.21 -25.82
CA LEU A 487 17.73 -13.55 -24.80
C LEU A 487 16.35 -13.61 -25.45
N LEU A 488 15.72 -14.78 -25.45
CA LEU A 488 14.31 -14.92 -25.80
C LEU A 488 13.45 -14.57 -24.57
N VAL A 489 12.77 -13.43 -24.62
CA VAL A 489 11.84 -12.96 -23.57
C VAL A 489 10.43 -13.39 -23.95
N VAL A 490 9.87 -14.31 -23.17
CA VAL A 490 8.53 -14.86 -23.35
C VAL A 490 7.62 -14.33 -22.27
N PHE A 491 6.73 -13.40 -22.63
CA PHE A 491 5.75 -12.86 -21.69
C PHE A 491 4.42 -13.60 -21.78
N PHE A 492 3.70 -13.69 -20.66
CA PHE A 492 2.39 -14.32 -20.58
C PHE A 492 1.48 -13.60 -19.60
N SER A 493 0.19 -13.55 -19.91
CA SER A 493 -0.78 -12.69 -19.21
C SER A 493 -2.14 -13.35 -18.96
N HIS A 494 -2.26 -14.66 -19.16
CA HIS A 494 -3.51 -15.41 -19.05
C HIS A 494 -3.27 -16.83 -18.50
N ASP A 495 -4.19 -17.34 -17.69
CA ASP A 495 -4.12 -18.66 -17.05
C ASP A 495 -3.96 -19.84 -18.04
N ARG A 496 -4.56 -19.76 -19.23
CA ARG A 496 -4.47 -20.75 -20.33
C ARG A 496 -3.04 -21.06 -20.77
N TYR A 497 -2.09 -20.22 -20.40
CA TYR A 497 -0.68 -20.38 -20.74
C TYR A 497 0.05 -21.33 -19.77
N ASP A 498 -0.40 -21.51 -18.52
CA ASP A 498 0.34 -22.29 -17.50
C ASP A 498 0.62 -23.74 -17.92
N VAL A 499 -0.40 -24.43 -18.40
CA VAL A 499 -0.33 -25.87 -18.71
C VAL A 499 0.57 -26.20 -19.90
N ASN A 500 1.07 -25.19 -20.63
CA ASN A 500 1.77 -25.37 -21.89
C ASN A 500 3.17 -24.72 -21.95
N LEU A 501 3.62 -24.03 -20.89
CA LEU A 501 4.97 -23.43 -20.82
C LEU A 501 6.08 -24.49 -21.00
N ASP A 502 5.88 -25.68 -20.44
CA ASP A 502 6.79 -26.81 -20.62
C ASP A 502 6.91 -27.25 -22.08
N SER A 503 5.79 -27.33 -22.80
CA SER A 503 5.78 -27.69 -24.23
C SER A 503 6.51 -26.64 -25.07
N TYR A 504 6.27 -25.35 -24.82
CA TYR A 504 6.98 -24.25 -25.47
C TYR A 504 8.49 -24.36 -25.25
N ARG A 505 8.88 -24.52 -23.97
CA ARG A 505 10.29 -24.70 -23.59
C ARG A 505 10.92 -25.91 -24.28
N GLN A 506 10.23 -27.06 -24.28
CA GLN A 506 10.76 -28.30 -24.84
C GLN A 506 10.99 -28.22 -26.35
N VAL A 507 10.25 -27.37 -27.06
CA VAL A 507 10.45 -27.08 -28.48
C VAL A 507 11.60 -26.10 -28.68
N TYR A 508 11.57 -24.93 -28.04
CA TYR A 508 12.47 -23.83 -28.38
C TYR A 508 13.83 -23.84 -27.68
N SER A 509 13.98 -24.54 -26.54
CA SER A 509 15.27 -24.63 -25.84
C SER A 509 16.37 -25.31 -26.66
N ALA A 510 16.01 -26.06 -27.70
CA ALA A 510 16.96 -26.63 -28.67
C ALA A 510 17.66 -25.55 -29.52
N TYR A 511 17.02 -24.39 -29.69
CA TYR A 511 17.47 -23.29 -30.56
C TYR A 511 17.87 -22.04 -29.77
N PHE A 512 17.17 -21.76 -28.67
CA PHE A 512 17.41 -20.64 -27.77
C PHE A 512 17.91 -21.17 -26.43
N PRO A 513 19.22 -21.10 -26.14
CA PRO A 513 19.76 -21.54 -24.85
C PRO A 513 19.40 -20.58 -23.71
N ASN A 514 18.98 -19.35 -24.02
CA ASN A 514 18.61 -18.33 -23.04
C ASN A 514 17.14 -17.95 -23.23
N ILE A 515 16.25 -18.55 -22.45
CA ILE A 515 14.82 -18.24 -22.46
C ILE A 515 14.43 -17.69 -21.08
N LEU A 516 13.81 -16.52 -21.08
CA LEU A 516 13.25 -15.88 -19.90
C LEU A 516 11.73 -15.86 -20.00
N PHE A 517 11.06 -16.60 -19.12
CA PHE A 517 9.61 -16.49 -18.94
C PHE A 517 9.31 -15.41 -17.90
N ILE A 518 8.44 -14.46 -18.25
CA ILE A 518 8.05 -13.33 -17.39
C ILE A 518 6.52 -13.18 -17.35
N GLY A 519 5.97 -12.96 -16.16
CA GLY A 519 4.53 -12.92 -15.91
C GLY A 519 4.15 -11.97 -14.75
N PRO A 520 2.85 -11.86 -14.41
CA PRO A 520 2.34 -10.94 -13.38
C PRO A 520 2.79 -11.29 -11.95
N ALA A 521 2.73 -10.30 -11.05
CA ALA A 521 3.16 -10.30 -9.65
C ALA A 521 2.40 -11.28 -8.75
N SER A 522 1.13 -11.53 -9.09
CA SER A 522 0.18 -12.32 -8.30
C SER A 522 0.01 -13.70 -8.94
N ARG A 523 0.31 -14.76 -8.16
CA ARG A 523 0.19 -16.17 -8.57
C ARG A 523 -1.15 -16.81 -8.15
N GLU A 524 -2.05 -16.05 -7.53
CA GLU A 524 -3.28 -16.57 -6.91
C GLU A 524 -4.46 -16.69 -7.89
N ASP A 525 -4.27 -16.29 -9.16
CA ASP A 525 -5.19 -16.59 -10.25
C ASP A 525 -5.19 -18.09 -10.56
N ARG A 526 -6.39 -18.65 -10.73
CA ARG A 526 -6.77 -20.07 -10.58
C ARG A 526 -6.19 -21.05 -11.62
N GLY A 527 -4.99 -20.82 -12.15
CA GLY A 527 -4.40 -21.64 -13.21
C GLY A 527 -2.93 -22.00 -13.06
N PHE A 528 -2.16 -21.37 -12.17
CA PHE A 528 -0.70 -21.58 -12.06
C PHE A 528 -0.33 -22.63 -11.01
N ALA A 529 -0.59 -23.91 -11.31
CA ALA A 529 -0.38 -25.02 -10.37
C ALA A 529 1.09 -25.50 -10.32
N HIS A 530 1.89 -25.15 -11.33
CA HIS A 530 3.26 -25.65 -11.49
C HIS A 530 4.31 -24.55 -11.25
N SER A 531 5.30 -24.90 -10.41
CA SER A 531 6.40 -24.04 -10.02
C SER A 531 7.38 -23.85 -11.18
N TYR A 532 7.09 -22.88 -12.05
CA TYR A 532 8.12 -22.34 -12.91
C TYR A 532 8.89 -21.22 -12.21
N ASP A 533 10.17 -21.26 -12.47
CA ASP A 533 11.23 -20.31 -12.17
C ASP A 533 11.02 -19.03 -13.04
N VAL A 534 9.85 -18.38 -12.90
CA VAL A 534 9.39 -17.22 -13.68
C VAL A 534 9.80 -15.93 -12.98
N VAL A 535 10.31 -14.96 -13.74
CA VAL A 535 10.46 -13.59 -13.23
C VAL A 535 9.07 -12.97 -13.05
N LEU A 536 8.74 -12.64 -11.81
CA LEU A 536 7.52 -11.92 -11.50
C LEU A 536 7.79 -10.44 -11.72
N ASP A 537 7.10 -9.83 -12.68
CA ASP A 537 7.03 -8.37 -12.75
C ASP A 537 6.04 -7.88 -11.69
N SER A 538 6.23 -6.67 -11.18
CA SER A 538 5.33 -5.94 -10.27
C SER A 538 3.90 -5.70 -10.80
N TYR A 539 3.61 -6.19 -12.01
CA TYR A 539 2.35 -6.04 -12.72
C TYR A 539 1.22 -6.92 -12.14
N MET A 540 0.00 -6.38 -12.00
CA MET A 540 -1.20 -7.14 -11.59
C MET A 540 -1.85 -7.81 -12.79
N ALA A 541 -2.34 -9.04 -12.64
CA ALA A 541 -2.95 -9.77 -13.74
C ALA A 541 -4.31 -9.16 -14.16
N GLY A 542 -4.79 -9.52 -15.36
CA GLY A 542 -6.07 -9.03 -15.89
C GLY A 542 -7.29 -9.42 -15.05
N ASP A 543 -7.18 -10.50 -14.26
CA ASP A 543 -8.26 -11.04 -13.43
C ASP A 543 -8.45 -10.29 -12.09
N ASP A 544 -7.49 -9.42 -11.73
CA ASP A 544 -7.54 -8.58 -10.52
C ASP A 544 -8.49 -7.36 -10.68
N TYR A 545 -9.10 -7.16 -11.85
CA TYR A 545 -9.98 -6.03 -12.16
C TYR A 545 -11.46 -6.45 -12.28
N ASP A 546 -12.36 -5.76 -11.56
CA ASP A 546 -13.81 -6.05 -11.53
C ASP A 546 -14.42 -6.19 -12.94
N ALA A 547 -14.86 -7.42 -13.26
CA ALA A 547 -15.82 -7.99 -14.24
C ALA A 547 -16.27 -7.26 -15.53
N GLY A 548 -15.76 -6.07 -15.88
CA GLY A 548 -16.12 -5.33 -17.11
C GLY A 548 -14.93 -4.85 -17.92
N TRP A 549 -13.71 -4.92 -17.36
CA TRP A 549 -12.48 -4.39 -17.94
C TRP A 549 -11.45 -5.48 -18.31
N ILE A 550 -11.88 -6.75 -18.35
CA ILE A 550 -11.09 -7.99 -18.47
C ILE A 550 -10.05 -8.02 -19.61
N LYS A 551 -10.09 -7.11 -20.58
CA LYS A 551 -9.21 -7.11 -21.76
C LYS A 551 -7.96 -6.23 -21.63
N LEU A 552 -7.56 -6.00 -20.38
CA LEU A 552 -6.46 -5.13 -19.97
C LEU A 552 -5.12 -5.86 -19.76
N SER A 553 -5.11 -7.18 -19.86
CA SER A 553 -3.91 -8.02 -19.78
C SER A 553 -2.87 -7.68 -20.87
N GLY A 554 -3.33 -7.18 -22.02
CA GLY A 554 -2.48 -6.63 -23.08
C GLY A 554 -1.98 -5.21 -22.84
N ARG A 555 -2.14 -4.59 -21.67
CA ARG A 555 -1.67 -3.22 -21.47
C ARG A 555 -0.18 -3.13 -21.17
N MET A 556 0.45 -4.18 -20.65
CA MET A 556 1.72 -4.03 -19.91
C MET A 556 2.79 -5.08 -20.28
N ALA A 557 2.64 -5.84 -21.38
CA ALA A 557 3.74 -6.69 -21.87
C ALA A 557 5.04 -5.90 -22.10
N HIS A 558 4.89 -4.60 -22.39
CA HIS A 558 5.99 -3.68 -22.54
C HIS A 558 6.67 -3.34 -21.19
N HIS A 559 5.98 -3.42 -20.04
CA HIS A 559 6.61 -3.42 -18.71
C HIS A 559 7.48 -4.66 -18.51
N MET A 560 6.95 -5.84 -18.83
CA MET A 560 7.70 -7.10 -18.74
C MET A 560 8.94 -7.05 -19.65
N THR A 561 8.77 -6.49 -20.86
CA THR A 561 9.86 -6.25 -21.80
C THR A 561 10.91 -5.33 -21.20
N TYR A 562 10.50 -4.20 -20.61
CA TYR A 562 11.41 -3.26 -19.95
C TYR A 562 12.17 -3.93 -18.81
N THR A 563 11.47 -4.65 -17.92
CA THR A 563 12.04 -5.39 -16.80
C THR A 563 13.07 -6.40 -17.28
N ALA A 564 12.73 -7.21 -18.28
CA ALA A 564 13.64 -8.20 -18.86
C ALA A 564 14.90 -7.56 -19.44
N VAL A 565 14.76 -6.52 -20.25
CA VAL A 565 15.89 -5.84 -20.92
C VAL A 565 16.78 -5.08 -19.93
N LYS A 566 16.18 -4.52 -18.88
CA LYS A 566 16.88 -3.79 -17.82
C LYS A 566 17.69 -4.74 -16.93
N ASP A 567 17.06 -5.80 -16.45
CA ASP A 567 17.63 -6.69 -15.43
C ASP A 567 18.58 -7.74 -16.04
N HIS A 568 18.58 -7.90 -17.36
CA HIS A 568 19.46 -8.81 -18.09
C HIS A 568 20.33 -8.07 -19.13
N PRO A 569 21.30 -7.23 -18.72
CA PRO A 569 22.06 -6.36 -19.62
C PRO A 569 23.10 -7.05 -20.52
N CYS A 570 23.49 -8.29 -20.21
CA CYS A 570 24.70 -8.92 -20.77
C CYS A 570 24.45 -9.86 -21.98
N TYR A 571 23.45 -9.56 -22.82
CA TYR A 571 23.17 -10.29 -24.05
C TYR A 571 23.67 -9.48 -25.25
N SER A 572 24.81 -9.89 -25.81
CA SER A 572 25.53 -9.19 -26.87
C SER A 572 24.83 -9.24 -28.23
N GLY A 573 24.06 -10.30 -28.50
CA GLY A 573 23.24 -10.38 -29.70
C GLY A 573 22.05 -9.44 -29.59
N GLY A 574 21.27 -9.58 -28.50
CA GLY A 574 20.13 -8.71 -28.24
C GLY A 574 18.98 -9.47 -27.58
N TYR A 575 17.77 -8.98 -27.83
CA TYR A 575 16.55 -9.44 -27.16
C TYR A 575 15.49 -9.77 -28.20
N LEU A 576 15.05 -11.02 -28.27
CA LEU A 576 13.88 -11.42 -29.03
C LEU A 576 12.68 -11.46 -28.08
N ILE A 577 11.67 -10.65 -28.34
CA ILE A 577 10.50 -10.46 -27.49
C ILE A 577 9.29 -11.08 -28.19
N ALA A 578 8.60 -11.97 -27.48
CA ALA A 578 7.39 -12.61 -27.98
C ALA A 578 6.42 -13.00 -26.85
N PRO A 579 5.10 -12.97 -27.07
CA PRO A 579 4.14 -13.54 -26.15
C PRO A 579 4.22 -15.06 -26.23
N PHE A 580 3.72 -15.71 -25.20
CA PHE A 580 3.64 -17.18 -25.15
C PHE A 580 2.87 -17.80 -26.32
N ASP A 581 1.83 -17.14 -26.82
CA ASP A 581 1.03 -17.60 -27.96
C ASP A 581 1.60 -17.15 -29.32
N ALA A 582 2.85 -16.71 -29.39
CA ALA A 582 3.55 -16.57 -30.65
C ALA A 582 4.24 -17.89 -31.06
N LEU A 583 3.98 -18.34 -32.29
CA LEU A 583 4.81 -19.33 -32.96
C LEU A 583 5.99 -18.63 -33.63
N LEU A 584 7.20 -19.09 -33.34
CA LEU A 584 8.46 -18.59 -33.87
C LEU A 584 8.98 -19.55 -34.95
N ASN A 585 9.01 -19.12 -36.21
CA ASN A 585 9.57 -19.92 -37.30
C ASN A 585 11.11 -19.84 -37.27
N VAL A 586 11.75 -20.64 -36.42
CA VAL A 586 13.21 -20.57 -36.18
C VAL A 586 14.07 -20.57 -37.45
N PRO A 587 13.84 -21.46 -38.45
CA PRO A 587 14.60 -21.44 -39.71
C PRO A 587 14.50 -20.14 -40.48
N ARG A 588 13.39 -19.42 -40.34
CA ARG A 588 13.19 -18.09 -40.91
C ARG A 588 13.93 -17.03 -40.11
N LEU A 589 13.67 -16.98 -38.81
CA LEU A 589 14.24 -15.96 -37.92
C LEU A 589 15.77 -15.99 -37.88
N MET A 590 16.40 -17.16 -38.03
CA MET A 590 17.87 -17.25 -38.05
C MET A 590 18.53 -16.59 -39.27
N GLN A 591 17.76 -16.29 -40.32
CA GLN A 591 18.24 -15.60 -41.52
C GLN A 591 18.24 -14.06 -41.35
N PHE A 592 17.66 -13.55 -40.26
CA PHE A 592 17.55 -12.12 -40.01
C PHE A 592 18.87 -11.54 -39.46
N PRO A 593 19.25 -10.32 -39.87
CA PRO A 593 20.46 -9.65 -39.40
C PRO A 593 20.29 -9.18 -37.94
N GLN A 594 21.04 -9.77 -37.01
CA GLN A 594 20.98 -9.48 -35.56
C GLN A 594 21.57 -8.12 -35.15
N ASP A 595 22.18 -7.40 -36.09
CA ASP A 595 22.60 -6.02 -35.90
C ASP A 595 21.47 -5.00 -36.15
N ARG A 596 20.25 -5.45 -36.50
CA ARG A 596 19.12 -4.57 -36.86
C ARG A 596 17.88 -4.86 -36.06
N ILE A 597 17.01 -3.86 -35.89
CA ILE A 597 15.67 -4.06 -35.33
C ILE A 597 14.89 -5.02 -36.24
N TRP A 598 14.22 -6.02 -35.67
CA TRP A 598 13.27 -6.86 -36.41
C TRP A 598 11.86 -6.46 -36.02
N TYR A 599 11.10 -5.98 -37.00
CA TYR A 599 9.72 -5.54 -36.78
C TYR A 599 8.93 -5.51 -38.09
N HIS A 600 7.62 -5.69 -38.02
CA HIS A 600 6.71 -5.54 -39.17
C HIS A 600 6.50 -4.04 -39.46
N THR A 601 7.49 -3.32 -40.00
CA THR A 601 7.36 -1.87 -40.25
C THR A 601 6.47 -1.54 -41.47
N PRO A 602 5.61 -0.50 -41.42
CA PRO A 602 4.83 -0.06 -42.57
C PRO A 602 5.60 0.93 -43.49
N PHE A 603 6.79 1.38 -43.10
CA PHE A 603 7.50 2.45 -43.79
C PHE A 603 8.50 1.91 -44.81
N GLU A 604 8.17 2.02 -46.10
CA GLU A 604 9.04 1.55 -47.18
C GLU A 604 10.45 2.17 -47.11
N SER A 605 10.58 3.43 -46.68
CA SER A 605 11.85 4.16 -46.59
C SER A 605 12.86 3.56 -45.61
N VAL A 606 12.41 2.79 -44.63
CA VAL A 606 13.26 2.13 -43.62
C VAL A 606 13.04 0.62 -43.61
N ARG A 607 12.33 0.06 -44.58
CA ARG A 607 11.99 -1.37 -44.63
C ARG A 607 13.05 -2.14 -45.40
N ARG A 608 13.58 -3.20 -44.77
CA ARG A 608 14.49 -4.16 -45.39
C ARG A 608 13.87 -5.56 -45.38
N TYR A 609 13.46 -6.05 -46.54
CA TYR A 609 12.98 -7.41 -46.68
C TYR A 609 14.09 -8.44 -46.48
N VAL A 610 13.79 -9.50 -45.73
CA VAL A 610 14.65 -10.69 -45.61
C VAL A 610 14.10 -11.76 -46.55
N PRO A 611 14.84 -12.17 -47.60
CA PRO A 611 14.36 -13.16 -48.57
C PRO A 611 13.86 -14.45 -47.92
N ASN A 612 12.75 -14.99 -48.43
CA ASN A 612 12.20 -16.27 -48.02
C ASN A 612 12.23 -17.24 -49.21
N SER A 613 13.14 -18.21 -49.18
CA SER A 613 13.32 -19.16 -50.29
C SER A 613 12.17 -20.15 -50.46
N ALA A 614 11.32 -20.30 -49.43
CA ALA A 614 10.17 -21.20 -49.49
C ALA A 614 8.96 -20.62 -50.22
N VAL A 615 8.90 -19.29 -50.39
CA VAL A 615 7.82 -18.61 -51.11
C VAL A 615 8.27 -18.38 -52.56
N LYS A 616 7.50 -18.93 -53.51
CA LYS A 616 7.81 -18.80 -54.94
C LYS A 616 7.15 -17.54 -55.51
N GLY A 617 7.94 -16.55 -55.92
CA GLY A 617 7.48 -15.35 -56.60
C GLY A 617 7.72 -14.05 -55.82
N VAL A 618 7.21 -12.94 -56.33
CA VAL A 618 7.15 -11.68 -55.57
C VAL A 618 6.16 -11.91 -54.43
N GLN A 619 6.55 -11.59 -53.19
CA GLN A 619 5.64 -11.57 -52.05
C GLN A 619 4.50 -10.61 -52.39
N ASP A 620 3.34 -11.17 -52.71
CA ASP A 620 2.14 -10.38 -52.97
C ASP A 620 1.69 -9.79 -51.63
N GLU A 621 1.69 -8.46 -51.53
CA GLU A 621 1.30 -7.73 -50.30
C GLU A 621 -0.12 -8.13 -49.82
N THR A 622 -0.97 -8.66 -50.70
CA THR A 622 -2.31 -9.16 -50.35
C THR A 622 -2.29 -10.47 -49.55
N MET A 623 -1.16 -11.18 -49.52
CA MET A 623 -1.01 -12.44 -48.78
C MET A 623 -0.55 -12.26 -47.32
N HIS A 624 -0.27 -11.02 -46.91
CA HIS A 624 0.18 -10.68 -45.56
C HIS A 624 -0.93 -9.89 -44.82
N PRO A 625 -1.05 -10.02 -43.48
CA PRO A 625 -1.99 -9.19 -42.74
C PRO A 625 -1.59 -7.71 -42.82
N PRO A 626 -2.55 -6.79 -42.67
CA PRO A 626 -2.31 -5.37 -42.87
C PRO A 626 -1.37 -4.83 -41.80
N GLY A 627 -0.18 -4.36 -42.19
CA GLY A 627 0.86 -3.89 -41.25
C GLY A 627 0.41 -2.79 -40.28
N PRO A 628 1.31 -2.35 -39.38
CA PRO A 628 1.01 -1.33 -38.38
C PRO A 628 0.40 -0.07 -39.00
N MET A 629 -0.57 0.48 -38.29
CA MET A 629 -1.31 1.65 -38.71
C MET A 629 -0.74 2.91 -38.06
N ILE A 630 -0.69 3.98 -38.84
CA ILE A 630 -0.40 5.32 -38.33
C ILE A 630 -1.73 5.91 -37.84
N SER A 631 -1.71 6.57 -36.68
CA SER A 631 -2.89 7.28 -36.19
C SER A 631 -3.34 8.33 -37.23
N GLU A 632 -4.57 8.20 -37.74
CA GLU A 632 -5.09 9.08 -38.80
C GLU A 632 -5.28 10.52 -38.29
N ARG A 633 -5.52 10.65 -36.99
CA ARG A 633 -5.90 11.86 -36.28
C ARG A 633 -4.95 12.14 -35.13
N THR A 634 -4.98 13.37 -34.65
CA THR A 634 -4.33 13.82 -33.41
C THR A 634 -5.00 13.23 -32.18
N ALA A 635 -4.34 13.28 -31.02
CA ALA A 635 -4.92 12.80 -29.77
C ALA A 635 -6.17 13.59 -29.37
N GLU A 636 -6.21 14.90 -29.62
CA GLU A 636 -7.34 15.77 -29.36
C GLU A 636 -8.57 15.34 -30.16
N GLU A 637 -8.39 15.10 -31.47
CA GLU A 637 -9.46 14.66 -32.37
C GLU A 637 -10.04 13.29 -31.97
N TYR A 638 -9.21 12.36 -31.49
CA TYR A 638 -9.70 11.06 -31.00
C TYR A 638 -10.54 11.17 -29.71
N LEU A 639 -10.32 12.21 -28.89
CA LEU A 639 -11.09 12.41 -27.65
C LEU A 639 -12.49 12.96 -27.89
N GLU A 640 -12.64 13.82 -28.89
CA GLU A 640 -13.91 14.46 -29.22
C GLU A 640 -14.94 13.46 -29.74
N GLU A 641 -14.51 12.42 -30.46
CA GLU A 641 -15.42 11.49 -31.12
C GLU A 641 -15.83 10.27 -30.28
N SER A 642 -15.26 10.07 -29.08
CA SER A 642 -15.60 8.99 -28.15
C SER A 642 -15.87 7.64 -28.86
N MET A 643 -14.87 7.06 -29.51
CA MET A 643 -15.05 5.77 -30.17
C MET A 643 -15.24 4.65 -29.14
N ALA A 644 -16.34 3.91 -29.26
CA ALA A 644 -16.59 2.75 -28.42
C ALA A 644 -15.59 1.62 -28.71
N TRP A 645 -15.26 0.86 -27.66
CA TRP A 645 -14.38 -0.29 -27.72
C TRP A 645 -14.89 -1.35 -28.71
N GLY A 646 -14.01 -1.93 -29.55
CA GLY A 646 -14.32 -3.10 -30.37
C GLY A 646 -14.45 -2.92 -31.89
N ALA A 647 -14.24 -1.72 -32.45
CA ALA A 647 -14.25 -1.49 -33.90
C ALA A 647 -12.91 -1.83 -34.59
N GLY A 648 -12.26 -2.94 -34.20
CA GLY A 648 -10.92 -3.31 -34.66
C GLY A 648 -9.80 -2.48 -34.04
N TRP A 649 -8.62 -2.47 -34.66
CA TRP A 649 -7.43 -1.75 -34.21
C TRP A 649 -7.66 -0.24 -33.97
N HIS A 650 -8.63 0.36 -34.65
CA HIS A 650 -9.03 1.76 -34.43
C HIS A 650 -9.61 2.02 -33.03
N GLY A 651 -10.17 0.99 -32.40
CA GLY A 651 -10.71 1.09 -31.03
C GLY A 651 -9.65 1.41 -29.98
N TRP A 652 -8.38 1.08 -30.23
CA TRP A 652 -7.29 1.37 -29.30
C TRP A 652 -6.93 2.85 -29.28
N TRP A 653 -6.98 3.54 -30.43
CA TRP A 653 -6.63 4.95 -30.52
C TRP A 653 -7.55 5.85 -29.70
N GLY A 654 -8.86 5.58 -29.76
CA GLY A 654 -9.90 6.37 -29.09
C GLY A 654 -10.14 6.00 -27.63
N GLU A 655 -9.45 5.00 -27.08
CA GLU A 655 -9.62 4.63 -25.69
C GLU A 655 -9.01 5.70 -24.77
N ARG A 656 -9.85 6.33 -23.95
CA ARG A 656 -9.48 7.44 -23.05
C ARG A 656 -8.45 7.06 -22.00
N HIS A 657 -8.38 5.79 -21.63
CA HIS A 657 -7.47 5.38 -20.57
C HIS A 657 -6.08 5.03 -21.06
N VAL A 658 -5.93 4.59 -22.31
CA VAL A 658 -4.69 3.93 -22.79
C VAL A 658 -4.35 4.18 -24.27
N GLY A 659 -5.25 4.84 -24.98
CA GLY A 659 -5.08 5.21 -26.37
C GLY A 659 -4.23 6.47 -26.54
N MET A 660 -4.47 7.18 -27.64
CA MET A 660 -3.65 8.30 -28.09
C MET A 660 -3.42 9.37 -27.03
N GLN A 661 -4.47 9.76 -26.29
CA GLN A 661 -4.36 10.80 -25.26
C GLN A 661 -3.31 10.47 -24.20
N VAL A 662 -3.25 9.20 -23.79
CA VAL A 662 -2.36 8.77 -22.73
C VAL A 662 -0.95 8.57 -23.27
N CYS A 663 -0.84 7.94 -24.43
CA CYS A 663 0.43 7.76 -25.11
C CYS A 663 1.13 9.08 -25.48
N MET A 664 0.37 10.11 -25.88
CA MET A 664 0.94 11.41 -26.24
C MET A 664 1.60 12.13 -25.07
N GLN A 665 1.09 11.94 -23.84
CA GLN A 665 1.71 12.53 -22.64
C GLN A 665 3.14 12.04 -22.40
N ALA A 666 3.43 10.79 -22.77
CA ALA A 666 4.77 10.24 -22.74
C ALA A 666 5.58 10.70 -23.95
N TYR A 667 4.99 10.62 -25.15
CA TYR A 667 5.63 11.05 -26.39
C TYR A 667 6.18 12.47 -26.27
N ASP A 668 5.39 13.43 -25.79
CA ASP A 668 5.78 14.85 -25.69
C ASP A 668 6.97 15.10 -24.75
N ARG A 669 7.24 14.19 -23.83
CA ARG A 669 8.39 14.24 -22.91
C ARG A 669 9.69 13.75 -23.57
N LEU A 670 9.60 13.05 -24.69
CA LEU A 670 10.77 12.54 -25.40
C LEU A 670 11.60 13.69 -26.02
N PRO A 671 12.92 13.47 -26.19
CA PRO A 671 13.79 14.44 -26.83
C PRO A 671 13.25 14.91 -28.18
N HIS A 672 13.26 16.23 -28.40
CA HIS A 672 12.74 16.85 -29.63
C HIS A 672 13.33 16.23 -30.91
N ARG A 673 14.62 15.88 -30.91
CA ARG A 673 15.28 15.25 -32.05
C ARG A 673 14.65 13.91 -32.45
N MET A 674 14.28 13.07 -31.47
CA MET A 674 13.64 11.77 -31.73
C MET A 674 12.24 11.98 -32.30
N ARG A 675 11.47 12.89 -31.69
CA ARG A 675 10.13 13.25 -32.16
C ARG A 675 10.15 13.78 -33.59
N GLN A 676 10.95 14.80 -33.87
CA GLN A 676 11.05 15.41 -35.20
C GLN A 676 11.37 14.39 -36.30
N ARG A 677 12.23 13.42 -35.99
CA ARG A 677 12.55 12.35 -36.93
C ARG A 677 11.37 11.40 -37.12
N PHE A 678 10.76 10.96 -36.03
CA PHE A 678 9.60 10.07 -36.09
C PHE A 678 8.46 10.72 -36.87
N GLU A 679 8.23 12.03 -36.68
CA GLU A 679 7.30 12.85 -37.46
C GLU A 679 7.60 12.82 -38.97
N GLY A 680 8.88 12.76 -39.34
CA GLY A 680 9.30 12.56 -40.73
C GLY A 680 8.91 11.18 -41.31
N LEU A 681 8.77 10.16 -40.46
CA LEU A 681 8.26 8.84 -40.86
C LEU A 681 6.73 8.81 -40.92
N VAL A 682 6.04 9.30 -39.87
CA VAL A 682 4.57 9.28 -39.80
C VAL A 682 3.88 10.40 -40.60
N GLY A 683 4.65 11.33 -41.15
CA GLY A 683 4.22 12.39 -42.06
C GLY A 683 3.55 13.61 -41.41
N ALA A 684 3.33 13.61 -40.09
CA ALA A 684 2.77 14.75 -39.35
C ALA A 684 3.12 14.71 -37.85
N PRO A 685 3.17 15.87 -37.16
CA PRO A 685 3.30 15.93 -35.71
C PRO A 685 2.11 15.32 -34.98
N GLY A 686 2.35 14.83 -33.77
CA GLY A 686 1.29 14.33 -32.88
C GLY A 686 0.64 13.02 -33.34
N ARG A 687 1.32 12.27 -34.21
CA ARG A 687 0.89 10.93 -34.65
C ARG A 687 1.76 9.85 -34.05
N LEU A 688 1.14 8.70 -33.77
CA LEU A 688 1.80 7.51 -33.23
C LEU A 688 1.58 6.31 -34.15
N LEU A 689 2.32 5.24 -33.91
CA LEU A 689 2.21 3.98 -34.63
C LEU A 689 1.56 2.91 -33.74
N SER A 690 0.63 2.14 -34.29
CA SER A 690 0.02 1.00 -33.62
C SER A 690 0.12 -0.25 -34.48
N GLY A 691 0.40 -1.39 -33.87
CA GLY A 691 0.49 -2.68 -34.54
C GLY A 691 0.86 -3.79 -33.57
N SER A 692 1.02 -5.01 -34.10
CA SER A 692 1.44 -6.15 -33.29
C SER A 692 2.76 -5.84 -32.57
N ALA A 693 2.84 -6.27 -31.31
CA ALA A 693 4.06 -6.28 -30.52
C ALA A 693 4.50 -7.71 -30.21
N ASP A 694 4.07 -8.67 -31.03
CA ASP A 694 4.18 -10.09 -30.72
C ASP A 694 5.51 -10.72 -31.17
N THR A 695 6.24 -10.09 -32.08
CA THR A 695 7.55 -10.58 -32.50
C THR A 695 8.43 -9.39 -32.82
N VAL A 696 9.27 -9.04 -31.86
CA VAL A 696 10.14 -7.88 -31.96
C VAL A 696 11.55 -8.25 -31.53
N TYR A 697 12.54 -7.85 -32.32
CA TYR A 697 13.94 -8.02 -31.95
C TYR A 697 14.62 -6.67 -31.73
N LEU A 698 15.29 -6.55 -30.59
CA LEU A 698 16.07 -5.38 -30.20
C LEU A 698 17.56 -5.74 -30.16
N PRO A 699 18.39 -5.16 -31.06
CA PRO A 699 19.83 -5.30 -31.00
C PRO A 699 20.41 -4.76 -29.68
N ALA A 700 21.45 -5.42 -29.17
CA ALA A 700 22.05 -5.06 -27.88
C ALA A 700 22.56 -3.60 -27.82
N HIS A 701 23.05 -3.07 -28.93
CA HIS A 701 23.60 -1.71 -28.99
C HIS A 701 22.52 -0.61 -28.86
N LEU A 702 21.25 -0.92 -29.14
CA LEU A 702 20.11 0.01 -28.98
C LEU A 702 19.41 -0.11 -27.63
N ARG A 703 19.92 -0.97 -26.74
CA ARG A 703 19.29 -1.27 -25.45
C ARG A 703 19.06 -0.05 -24.58
N ALA A 704 20.05 0.84 -24.49
CA ALA A 704 19.96 2.03 -23.65
C ALA A 704 18.88 2.99 -24.15
N ASP A 705 18.90 3.33 -25.44
CA ASP A 705 17.89 4.18 -26.07
C ASP A 705 16.49 3.59 -25.96
N PHE A 706 16.37 2.27 -26.10
CA PHE A 706 15.12 1.55 -25.90
C PHE A 706 14.61 1.68 -24.47
N LEU A 707 15.44 1.44 -23.46
CA LEU A 707 15.03 1.55 -22.06
C LEU A 707 14.63 2.99 -21.71
N ASP A 708 15.41 3.99 -22.13
CA ASP A 708 15.08 5.39 -21.85
C ASP A 708 13.75 5.81 -22.50
N THR A 709 13.54 5.41 -23.75
CA THR A 709 12.32 5.73 -24.50
C THR A 709 11.13 4.98 -23.94
N LEU A 710 11.22 3.65 -23.80
CA LEU A 710 10.14 2.82 -23.29
C LEU A 710 9.79 3.21 -21.85
N GLY A 711 10.80 3.45 -21.01
CA GLY A 711 10.65 3.89 -19.63
C GLY A 711 9.88 5.21 -19.50
N THR A 712 10.00 6.11 -20.48
CA THR A 712 9.19 7.33 -20.55
C THR A 712 7.71 7.01 -20.78
N PHE A 713 7.40 6.01 -21.61
CA PHE A 713 6.02 5.54 -21.81
C PHE A 713 5.45 4.78 -20.61
N LEU A 714 6.27 4.03 -19.85
CA LEU A 714 5.84 3.36 -18.61
C LEU A 714 5.36 4.36 -17.53
N MET A 715 5.66 5.64 -17.67
CA MET A 715 5.13 6.70 -16.80
C MET A 715 3.66 7.03 -17.09
N THR A 716 3.07 6.36 -18.07
CA THR A 716 1.69 6.51 -18.54
C THR A 716 1.07 5.13 -18.73
N GLU A 717 -0.24 5.07 -18.92
CA GLU A 717 -0.95 3.81 -19.18
C GLU A 717 -1.01 3.48 -20.69
N CYS A 718 -0.01 3.88 -21.47
CA CYS A 718 -0.04 3.71 -22.92
C CYS A 718 -0.13 2.23 -23.32
N PHE A 719 -1.04 1.90 -24.22
CA PHE A 719 -1.29 0.53 -24.63
C PHE A 719 -0.08 -0.12 -25.34
N LEU A 720 0.19 -1.40 -25.07
CA LEU A 720 1.39 -2.10 -25.57
C LEU A 720 1.52 -2.02 -27.10
N GLU A 721 0.40 -2.18 -27.80
CA GLU A 721 0.37 -2.22 -29.25
C GLU A 721 0.56 -0.83 -29.88
N ILE A 722 0.55 0.25 -29.09
CA ILE A 722 0.94 1.59 -29.54
C ILE A 722 2.38 1.88 -29.14
N VAL A 723 2.73 1.63 -27.87
CA VAL A 723 4.04 2.00 -27.32
C VAL A 723 5.19 1.21 -27.93
N VAL A 724 5.09 -0.11 -28.09
CA VAL A 724 6.21 -0.92 -28.60
C VAL A 724 6.52 -0.57 -30.05
N PRO A 725 5.54 -0.52 -30.98
CA PRO A 725 5.80 -0.12 -32.35
C PRO A 725 6.35 1.30 -32.44
N THR A 726 5.78 2.24 -31.69
CA THR A 726 6.27 3.63 -31.67
C THR A 726 7.71 3.70 -31.15
N THR A 727 8.02 2.98 -30.06
CA THR A 727 9.37 2.98 -29.45
C THR A 727 10.42 2.44 -30.43
N MET A 728 10.14 1.34 -31.12
CA MET A 728 11.09 0.74 -32.08
C MET A 728 11.48 1.71 -33.20
N HIS A 729 10.54 2.54 -33.67
CA HIS A 729 10.82 3.53 -34.71
C HIS A 729 11.44 4.82 -34.18
N LEU A 730 11.16 5.18 -32.92
CA LEU A 730 11.78 6.33 -32.26
C LEU A 730 13.29 6.14 -32.05
N ILE A 731 13.70 4.92 -31.68
CA ILE A 731 15.10 4.60 -31.36
C ILE A 731 15.94 4.18 -32.57
N LEU A 732 15.30 3.86 -33.71
CA LEU A 732 15.98 3.48 -34.94
C LEU A 732 17.06 4.54 -35.24
N PRO A 733 18.33 4.21 -35.57
CA PRO A 733 19.36 5.19 -35.98
C PRO A 733 19.17 5.72 -37.42
N VAL A 734 19.68 6.92 -37.75
CA VAL A 734 19.31 7.65 -38.99
C VAL A 734 19.70 6.89 -40.25
N ASP A 735 20.81 6.17 -40.16
CA ASP A 735 21.45 5.50 -41.28
C ASP A 735 21.16 3.98 -41.28
N GLU A 736 20.19 3.56 -40.47
CA GLU A 736 19.79 2.17 -40.30
C GLU A 736 18.36 1.92 -40.78
N ASP A 737 18.10 0.66 -41.10
CA ASP A 737 16.79 0.17 -41.52
C ASP A 737 16.27 -0.90 -40.53
N ILE A 738 15.00 -1.27 -40.70
CA ILE A 738 14.33 -2.31 -39.93
C ILE A 738 14.23 -3.56 -40.82
N ALA A 739 14.71 -4.69 -40.31
CA ALA A 739 14.49 -5.98 -40.93
C ALA A 739 13.00 -6.36 -40.79
N PHE A 740 12.32 -6.43 -41.94
CA PHE A 740 10.88 -6.65 -42.00
C PHE A 740 10.53 -8.07 -41.57
N VAL A 741 9.83 -8.20 -40.44
CA VAL A 741 9.26 -9.46 -39.96
C VAL A 741 7.87 -9.63 -40.53
N ASP A 742 7.68 -10.70 -41.30
CA ASP A 742 6.37 -11.15 -41.74
C ASP A 742 5.67 -11.86 -40.58
N HIS A 743 4.87 -11.09 -39.84
CA HIS A 743 4.15 -11.54 -38.65
C HIS A 743 2.65 -11.66 -38.95
N TRP A 744 2.08 -12.85 -38.71
CA TRP A 744 0.66 -13.12 -38.99
C TRP A 744 -0.22 -13.22 -37.74
N TRP A 745 -1.21 -12.33 -37.59
CA TRP A 745 -2.26 -12.46 -36.59
C TRP A 745 -3.59 -12.90 -37.22
N LYS A 746 -4.27 -13.83 -36.57
CA LYS A 746 -5.64 -14.24 -36.88
C LYS A 746 -6.42 -14.36 -35.59
N THR A 747 -7.66 -13.89 -35.60
CA THR A 747 -8.55 -13.87 -34.43
C THR A 747 -9.42 -15.12 -34.29
N GLU A 748 -9.50 -15.95 -35.34
CA GLU A 748 -10.39 -17.12 -35.38
C GLU A 748 -9.63 -18.46 -35.25
N PRO A 749 -9.92 -19.27 -34.21
CA PRO A 749 -9.34 -20.60 -34.04
C PRO A 749 -9.86 -21.63 -35.07
N PRO A 750 -9.20 -22.80 -35.21
CA PRO A 750 -7.98 -23.21 -34.51
C PRO A 750 -6.70 -22.72 -35.20
N LEU A 751 -5.76 -22.21 -34.39
CA LEU A 751 -4.40 -21.85 -34.81
C LEU A 751 -3.43 -22.85 -34.17
N ASN A 752 -3.24 -23.98 -34.84
CA ASN A 752 -2.37 -25.07 -34.41
C ASN A 752 -1.40 -25.48 -35.55
N THR A 753 -0.59 -26.51 -35.32
CA THR A 753 0.43 -26.97 -36.28
C THR A 753 -0.14 -27.37 -37.64
N SER A 754 -1.36 -27.93 -37.68
CA SER A 754 -2.01 -28.35 -38.93
C SER A 754 -2.41 -27.14 -39.77
N TYR A 755 -2.96 -26.11 -39.13
CA TYR A 755 -3.29 -24.86 -39.80
C TYR A 755 -2.03 -24.19 -40.39
N VAL A 756 -0.96 -24.10 -39.61
CA VAL A 756 0.30 -23.47 -40.05
C VAL A 756 0.88 -24.23 -41.25
N ARG A 757 0.91 -25.57 -41.19
CA ARG A 757 1.36 -26.40 -42.32
C ARG A 757 0.53 -26.18 -43.57
N GLN A 758 -0.79 -26.19 -43.44
CA GLN A 758 -1.70 -25.91 -44.56
C GLN A 758 -1.38 -24.54 -45.18
N LYS A 759 -1.18 -23.50 -44.35
CA LYS A 759 -0.83 -22.16 -44.84
C LYS A 759 0.52 -22.11 -45.53
N TRP A 760 1.52 -22.83 -45.03
CA TRP A 760 2.81 -22.94 -45.71
C TRP A 760 2.71 -23.72 -47.04
N GLU A 761 1.83 -24.72 -47.14
CA GLU A 761 1.54 -25.41 -48.40
C GLU A 761 0.82 -24.50 -49.42
N GLU A 762 -0.04 -23.60 -48.94
CA GLU A 762 -0.70 -22.58 -49.73
C GLU A 762 0.24 -21.42 -50.15
N GLY A 763 1.50 -21.42 -49.68
CA GLY A 763 2.51 -20.40 -50.01
C GLY A 763 2.62 -19.24 -49.03
N TYR A 764 1.94 -19.31 -47.89
CA TYR A 764 1.93 -18.29 -46.82
C TYR A 764 2.93 -18.64 -45.72
N GLU A 765 4.18 -18.96 -46.09
CA GLU A 765 5.23 -19.19 -45.11
C GLU A 765 5.74 -17.86 -44.54
N VAL A 766 5.35 -17.57 -43.30
CA VAL A 766 5.68 -16.34 -42.57
C VAL A 766 6.75 -16.60 -41.50
N ASP A 767 7.28 -15.53 -40.91
CA ASP A 767 8.35 -15.60 -39.90
C ASP A 767 7.80 -15.88 -38.49
N SER A 768 6.55 -15.48 -38.22
CA SER A 768 5.88 -15.75 -36.94
C SER A 768 4.34 -15.68 -37.04
N PHE A 769 3.64 -16.32 -36.10
CA PHE A 769 2.18 -16.25 -35.97
C PHE A 769 1.75 -15.89 -34.54
N HIS A 770 0.75 -15.03 -34.38
CA HIS A 770 0.11 -14.76 -33.08
C HIS A 770 -1.12 -15.67 -32.85
N THR A 771 -1.50 -15.84 -31.59
CA THR A 771 -2.63 -16.69 -31.13
C THR A 771 -2.43 -18.18 -31.42
N PHE A 772 -1.19 -18.67 -31.45
CA PHE A 772 -0.91 -20.11 -31.55
C PHE A 772 -1.34 -20.84 -30.27
N HIS A 773 -2.13 -21.91 -30.44
CA HIS A 773 -2.65 -22.71 -29.34
C HIS A 773 -1.73 -23.90 -29.07
N TRP A 774 -1.05 -23.87 -27.92
CA TRP A 774 -0.18 -24.95 -27.46
C TRP A 774 -0.93 -26.13 -26.82
N GLY A 775 -2.19 -25.93 -26.46
CA GLY A 775 -3.06 -26.95 -25.86
C GLY A 775 -4.46 -26.88 -26.42
N ASP A 776 -5.32 -27.79 -25.97
CA ASP A 776 -6.69 -27.93 -26.45
C ASP A 776 -7.69 -27.65 -25.33
N ILE A 777 -8.84 -27.08 -25.70
CA ILE A 777 -9.99 -26.97 -24.79
C ILE A 777 -10.50 -28.39 -24.50
N GLN A 778 -10.44 -28.78 -23.23
CA GLN A 778 -10.88 -30.08 -22.75
C GLN A 778 -12.40 -30.11 -22.57
N ALA A 779 -12.94 -31.29 -22.25
CA ALA A 779 -14.38 -31.51 -22.08
C ALA A 779 -15.02 -30.65 -20.96
N ASP A 780 -14.22 -30.15 -20.02
CA ASP A 780 -14.62 -29.25 -18.94
C ASP A 780 -14.62 -27.76 -19.34
N GLY A 781 -14.23 -27.44 -20.58
CA GLY A 781 -14.14 -26.09 -21.09
C GLY A 781 -12.83 -25.36 -20.76
N PHE A 782 -11.89 -26.01 -20.06
CA PHE A 782 -10.58 -25.42 -19.73
C PHE A 782 -9.51 -25.84 -20.74
N PHE A 783 -8.50 -24.99 -20.94
CA PHE A 783 -7.33 -25.36 -21.73
C PHE A 783 -6.51 -26.40 -20.98
N GLY A 784 -6.25 -27.54 -21.63
CA GLY A 784 -5.39 -28.60 -21.12
C GLY A 784 -4.19 -28.86 -22.05
N PRO A 785 -3.17 -29.59 -21.57
CA PRO A 785 -1.98 -29.89 -22.36
C PRO A 785 -2.30 -30.82 -23.52
N ASN A 786 -1.81 -30.48 -24.72
CA ASN A 786 -1.82 -31.38 -25.86
C ASN A 786 -0.48 -32.15 -25.90
N LYS A 787 -0.53 -33.47 -25.68
CA LYS A 787 0.69 -34.31 -25.59
C LYS A 787 1.44 -34.41 -26.92
N ASP A 788 0.77 -34.22 -28.04
CA ASP A 788 1.34 -34.34 -29.38
C ASP A 788 1.94 -33.01 -29.88
N VAL A 789 1.66 -31.89 -29.20
CA VAL A 789 2.03 -30.55 -29.68
C VAL A 789 3.55 -30.40 -29.88
N VAL A 790 4.35 -30.97 -28.98
CA VAL A 790 5.82 -30.88 -29.06
C VAL A 790 6.34 -31.63 -30.28
N GLY A 791 5.87 -32.85 -30.52
CA GLY A 791 6.24 -33.65 -31.68
C GLY A 791 5.81 -32.98 -32.99
N ASN A 792 4.58 -32.47 -33.03
CA ASN A 792 4.04 -31.76 -34.19
C ASN A 792 4.80 -30.46 -34.48
N MET A 793 5.15 -29.69 -33.46
CA MET A 793 5.94 -28.46 -33.59
C MET A 793 7.36 -28.74 -34.06
N ARG A 794 8.02 -29.78 -33.53
CA ARG A 794 9.34 -30.20 -34.02
C ARG A 794 9.29 -30.63 -35.47
N ALA A 795 8.29 -31.42 -35.85
CA ALA A 795 8.08 -31.82 -37.25
C ALA A 795 7.77 -30.63 -38.17
N LEU A 796 7.05 -29.63 -37.66
CA LEU A 796 6.77 -28.38 -38.38
C LEU A 796 8.05 -27.57 -38.61
N LEU A 797 8.87 -27.34 -37.57
CA LEU A 797 10.14 -26.64 -37.71
C LEU A 797 11.11 -27.38 -38.64
N ALA A 798 11.16 -28.71 -38.58
CA ALA A 798 11.92 -29.54 -39.50
C ALA A 798 11.47 -29.39 -40.97
N ASP A 799 10.15 -29.28 -41.21
CA ASP A 799 9.61 -28.99 -42.54
C ASP A 799 10.05 -27.60 -43.03
N SER A 800 10.02 -26.58 -42.17
CA SER A 800 10.52 -25.25 -42.54
C SER A 800 12.03 -25.27 -42.82
N PHE A 801 12.87 -25.92 -42.00
CA PHE A 801 14.31 -26.08 -42.30
C PHE A 801 14.53 -26.62 -43.72
N ARG A 802 13.83 -27.71 -44.07
CA ARG A 802 13.89 -28.30 -45.42
C ARG A 802 13.43 -27.33 -46.51
N ARG A 803 12.34 -26.59 -46.31
CA ARG A 803 11.81 -25.60 -47.26
C ARG A 803 12.74 -24.39 -47.44
N GLN A 804 13.42 -23.99 -46.37
CA GLN A 804 14.45 -22.94 -46.39
C GLN A 804 15.78 -23.42 -46.97
N GLY A 805 15.93 -24.72 -47.26
CA GLY A 805 17.20 -25.29 -47.74
C GLY A 805 18.29 -25.32 -46.67
N ILE A 806 17.92 -25.27 -45.39
CA ILE A 806 18.83 -25.27 -44.24
C ILE A 806 18.81 -26.65 -43.60
N LYS A 807 19.98 -27.17 -43.20
CA LYS A 807 20.07 -28.44 -42.48
C LYS A 807 19.48 -28.27 -41.07
N ASP A 808 18.53 -29.14 -40.70
CA ASP A 808 17.96 -29.17 -39.36
C ASP A 808 19.04 -29.63 -38.34
N PRO A 809 19.36 -28.82 -37.32
CA PRO A 809 20.38 -29.16 -36.32
C PRO A 809 19.90 -30.15 -35.25
N VAL A 810 18.59 -30.31 -35.07
CA VAL A 810 17.96 -31.15 -34.03
C VAL A 810 17.70 -32.56 -34.54
N LEU A 811 17.31 -32.69 -35.82
CA LEU A 811 17.18 -34.01 -36.45
C LEU A 811 18.57 -34.59 -36.80
N ARG A 812 19.17 -35.31 -35.85
CA ARG A 812 20.27 -36.24 -36.11
C ARG A 812 19.70 -37.45 -36.88
N LEU A 813 19.62 -37.35 -38.21
CA LEU A 813 19.43 -38.49 -39.11
C LEU A 813 20.72 -39.29 -39.26
#